data_AF-A0A5N6PGL6-F1
#
_entry.id   AF-A0A5N6PGL6-F1
#
_cell.length_a   1.000
_cell.length_b   1.000
_cell.length_c   1.000
_cell.angle_alpha   90.00
_cell.angle_beta   90.00
_cell.angle_gamma   90.00
#
_symmetry.space_group_name_H-M   'P 1'
#
loop_
_entity.id
_entity.type
_entity.pdbx_description
1 polymer ?
#
loop_
_entity_poly.entity_id
_entity_poly.type
_entity_poly.pdbx_seq_one_letter_code
_entity_poly.pdbx_strand_id
1 'polypeptide(L)'
;MAEILASALFGAIFEKLTDEAFKKFARSQNIHSELNELQSTLTHIKAVLNDASRREVNEESVRLWLNNLQHLAYDIDDILDDVATEAMRRELTRESGKFTSKVRKLSLSQRLHHKLDSITSSLQLLEKQKSDLGLVIGKDEKQKRNNRGNETCLPEPDVVGREGEKENLIIKLLGGESSKETFSIIPIVGMGGVGKTTLARLLYNDTRVKNHFELQAWVCVSDFDIVKISDAIFRCVAADKKFENLNELQIALKEKVKEKRLLQVVDDVWHEKYDDWEILVRPFHSCAPGSKIIMTTRKDQLLKKLGFDHLDRVESLPDRDALSLLALHALGSLTNNKAPEDLGRELFDKLLSRSFFQYAPNDKSIYVMHDLMNDLATFVAGDMFLRFEQQMETEMLEVEKSLAKYRHMSFIRETYVGYQKFEAFEKAARLRTLLAVPFGEEQSWNHYYLSNKFLVNLIPQLPLLRVLSLRGFGIREVPELIGNLKHLRYLNLSQTEIEELPENIGNLYNLQMLILFGCKRLKKLPKSFVKLKQLRHFDIRDTPFLNMLPVGIGELRSLRTLTKIIIGGDEEGFAITELKGLSNLRGEISIKGLHNVQSAMHAREANSSLRRLTKLGLNWGNGSGGGTLEKDVFNELKPHTDMLEELKVEFYEGIEFPVWVGDPCMYEVKVIGSEFTGTSNVTAFSSLEILSFEDMSGWEEWSTNSKVLEAVFPCLGELTFKNCPKLRQVSLSALPSLRSLDIDRCGNGVLRSLVRSASSITKLNISRISELTDEEWRGALTYLGAVEKVKICYCNDIRYLWESEAHASRVLVNIKKLDVSFCENLLSLGEKEDDEDSNLLLSSLRILEVEMCSSMERCILNSNSIERLCISDCESLTHVFFIGQKLKSLRINGFKKLIMEKMINTSMPMLEEVLIIDWTDLKSQLIQLFSNSIHLTSIEIRDCPSIESFPDIKFTNLTRLSIEGCKNLKSFPDLQLINLTLLTHLAIVDYQSIDAASFPHGNWPPNLVSLVIGGLKKPISEWGAQNFPISLVDLTLRNEPLIENFSRLSHLLPSSLEVLKIDGFDKLESLSVGLEHLTSLRHLLIWKCPELKHLPKTLLPSLLELCISECPILTRRGSHYWPFISHIPDIYVEGYKGT
;
A
#
# COMPACT_ATOMS: atom_id res chain seq x y z
N MET A 1 13.17 -7.11 25.24
CA MET A 1 12.71 -6.36 24.04
C MET A 1 12.71 -4.85 24.24
N ALA A 2 12.24 -4.36 25.41
CA ALA A 2 12.41 -2.95 25.78
C ALA A 2 13.89 -2.49 25.76
N GLU A 3 14.83 -3.42 26.02
CA GLU A 3 16.27 -3.19 25.85
C GLU A 3 16.65 -2.76 24.42
N ILE A 4 16.25 -3.50 23.38
CA ILE A 4 16.63 -3.23 22.00
C ILE A 4 16.18 -1.83 21.57
N LEU A 5 14.95 -1.46 21.94
CA LEU A 5 14.38 -0.14 21.67
C LEU A 5 15.11 0.95 22.47
N ALA A 6 15.34 0.74 23.77
CA ALA A 6 16.09 1.68 24.60
C ALA A 6 17.53 1.86 24.11
N SER A 7 18.20 0.80 23.68
CA SER A 7 19.56 0.80 23.14
C SER A 7 19.66 1.57 21.82
N ALA A 8 18.69 1.38 20.91
CA ALA A 8 18.58 2.15 19.68
C ALA A 8 18.32 3.64 19.96
N LEU A 9 17.39 3.96 20.87
CA LEU A 9 17.12 5.33 21.33
C LEU A 9 18.33 5.97 21.98
N PHE A 10 19.08 5.23 22.79
CA PHE A 10 20.31 5.72 23.40
C PHE A 10 21.33 6.08 22.33
N GLY A 11 21.47 5.27 21.28
CA GLY A 11 22.30 5.61 20.11
C GLY A 11 21.95 6.99 19.55
N ALA A 12 20.66 7.22 19.24
CA ALA A 12 20.19 8.50 18.73
C ALA A 12 20.37 9.67 19.72
N ILE A 13 20.14 9.43 21.02
CA ILE A 13 20.35 10.42 22.08
C ILE A 13 21.84 10.80 22.16
N PHE A 14 22.75 9.82 22.18
CA PHE A 14 24.20 10.09 22.21
C PHE A 14 24.66 10.82 20.96
N GLU A 15 24.13 10.50 19.78
CA GLU A 15 24.43 11.23 18.54
C GLU A 15 24.01 12.70 18.64
N LYS A 16 22.79 12.99 19.11
CA LYS A 16 22.34 14.38 19.34
C LYS A 16 23.17 15.12 20.39
N LEU A 17 23.53 14.45 21.49
CA LEU A 17 24.34 15.04 22.55
C LEU A 17 25.79 15.32 22.10
N THR A 18 26.27 14.58 21.10
CA THR A 18 27.61 14.77 20.54
C THR A 18 27.67 15.82 19.43
N ASP A 19 26.54 16.24 18.86
CA ASP A 19 26.45 17.29 17.83
C ASP A 19 26.98 18.66 18.32
N GLU A 20 27.88 19.27 17.54
CA GLU A 20 28.56 20.50 17.95
C GLU A 20 27.67 21.75 17.87
N ALA A 21 26.72 21.81 16.92
CA ALA A 21 25.77 22.91 16.84
C ALA A 21 24.82 22.88 18.05
N PHE A 22 24.37 21.68 18.41
CA PHE A 22 23.57 21.41 19.60
C PHE A 22 24.31 21.81 20.89
N LYS A 23 25.57 21.37 21.08
CA LYS A 23 26.38 21.76 22.25
C LYS A 23 26.58 23.27 22.36
N LYS A 24 26.84 23.95 21.25
CA LYS A 24 27.01 25.41 21.21
C LYS A 24 25.72 26.11 21.65
N PHE A 25 24.56 25.62 21.22
CA PHE A 25 23.27 26.13 21.65
C PHE A 25 23.00 25.84 23.13
N ALA A 26 23.23 24.61 23.60
CA ALA A 26 23.05 24.21 25.00
C ALA A 26 23.86 25.09 25.96
N ARG A 27 25.12 25.40 25.62
CA ARG A 27 25.97 26.35 26.38
C ARG A 27 25.36 27.75 26.43
N SER A 28 24.76 28.23 25.34
CA SER A 28 24.10 29.54 25.29
C SER A 28 22.84 29.64 26.16
N GLN A 29 22.26 28.49 26.55
CA GLN A 29 21.08 28.40 27.41
C GLN A 29 21.42 27.98 28.85
N ASN A 30 22.71 27.81 29.18
CA ASN A 30 23.21 27.35 30.49
C ASN A 30 22.73 25.94 30.92
N ILE A 31 22.36 25.06 29.99
CA ILE A 31 21.88 23.68 30.30
C ILE A 31 22.94 22.58 30.03
N HIS A 32 24.19 22.97 29.76
CA HIS A 32 25.23 22.04 29.31
C HIS A 32 25.67 21.07 30.40
N SER A 33 25.71 21.52 31.66
CA SER A 33 26.06 20.70 32.83
C SER A 33 25.08 19.54 33.02
N GLU A 34 23.79 19.84 32.97
CA GLU A 34 22.68 18.92 33.17
C GLU A 34 22.64 17.85 32.07
N LEU A 35 22.91 18.25 30.82
CA LEU A 35 23.01 17.31 29.70
C LEU A 35 24.23 16.38 29.82
N ASN A 36 25.36 16.86 30.36
CA ASN A 36 26.53 16.02 30.61
C ASN A 36 26.27 15.02 31.75
N GLU A 37 25.54 15.43 32.79
CA GLU A 37 25.11 14.54 33.87
C GLU A 37 24.18 13.45 33.33
N LEU A 38 23.17 13.83 32.53
CA LEU A 38 22.27 12.90 31.84
C LEU A 38 23.06 11.88 31.00
N GLN A 39 24.04 12.35 30.23
CA GLN A 39 24.90 11.48 29.41
C GLN A 39 25.69 10.47 30.26
N SER A 40 26.21 10.91 31.42
CA SER A 40 26.94 10.04 32.35
C SER A 40 26.05 8.94 32.91
N THR A 41 24.88 9.29 33.44
CA THR A 41 23.95 8.32 34.04
C THR A 41 23.39 7.33 33.01
N LEU A 42 23.07 7.78 31.79
CA LEU A 42 22.66 6.89 30.69
C LEU A 42 23.73 5.84 30.36
N THR A 43 25.01 6.20 30.47
CA THR A 43 26.13 5.28 30.25
C THR A 43 26.17 4.19 31.32
N HIS A 44 25.89 4.52 32.58
CA HIS A 44 25.82 3.53 33.68
C HIS A 44 24.65 2.55 33.54
N ILE A 45 23.51 3.02 33.05
CA ILE A 45 22.33 2.18 32.80
C ILE A 45 22.56 1.28 31.59
N LYS A 46 23.19 1.80 30.53
CA LYS A 46 23.55 1.00 29.34
C LYS A 46 24.38 -0.23 29.70
N ALA A 47 25.22 -0.16 30.73
CA ALA A 47 26.08 -1.25 31.17
C ALA A 47 25.34 -2.48 31.76
N VAL A 48 24.06 -2.36 32.14
CA VAL A 48 23.27 -3.47 32.71
C VAL A 48 22.11 -3.92 31.83
N LEU A 49 21.90 -3.26 30.68
CA LEU A 49 20.79 -3.53 29.77
C LEU A 49 20.74 -5.00 29.31
N ASN A 50 21.89 -5.62 29.02
CA ASN A 50 21.95 -7.02 28.58
C ASN A 50 21.43 -8.00 29.63
N ASP A 51 21.87 -7.87 30.90
CA ASP A 51 21.41 -8.74 31.99
C ASP A 51 19.92 -8.51 32.28
N ALA A 52 19.48 -7.25 32.27
CA ALA A 52 18.07 -6.92 32.40
C ALA A 52 17.23 -7.56 31.28
N SER A 53 17.70 -7.53 30.02
CA SER A 53 16.99 -8.14 28.89
C SER A 53 16.88 -9.67 29.00
N ARG A 54 17.88 -10.35 29.58
CA ARG A 54 17.82 -11.81 29.80
C ARG A 54 16.83 -12.18 30.90
N ARG A 55 16.70 -11.34 31.93
CA ARG A 55 15.80 -11.58 33.06
C ARG A 55 14.36 -11.12 32.80
N GLU A 56 14.13 -10.22 31.85
CA GLU A 56 12.81 -9.67 31.47
C GLU A 56 11.72 -10.72 31.26
N VAL A 57 12.06 -11.88 30.70
CA VAL A 57 11.09 -12.95 30.41
C VAL A 57 10.63 -13.67 31.68
N ASN A 58 11.49 -13.75 32.69
CA ASN A 58 11.25 -14.55 33.90
C ASN A 58 10.97 -13.70 35.15
N GLU A 59 11.36 -12.42 35.14
CA GLU A 59 11.24 -11.50 36.28
C GLU A 59 10.41 -10.26 35.90
N GLU A 60 9.20 -10.19 36.43
CA GLU A 60 8.25 -9.10 36.15
C GLU A 60 8.75 -7.73 36.61
N SER A 61 9.48 -7.67 37.73
CA SER A 61 10.10 -6.45 38.25
C SER A 61 11.16 -5.86 37.30
N VAL A 62 11.98 -6.71 36.68
CA VAL A 62 12.98 -6.31 35.68
C VAL A 62 12.29 -5.85 34.39
N ARG A 63 11.22 -6.53 33.98
CA ARG A 63 10.38 -6.11 32.85
C ARG A 63 9.77 -4.73 33.07
N LEU A 64 9.23 -4.46 34.26
CA LEU A 64 8.69 -3.15 34.61
C LEU A 64 9.79 -2.06 34.61
N TRP A 65 10.98 -2.37 35.14
CA TRP A 65 12.12 -1.46 35.13
C TRP A 65 12.56 -1.10 33.69
N LEU A 66 12.64 -2.09 32.79
CA LEU A 66 12.96 -1.85 31.38
C LEU A 66 11.89 -1.02 30.66
N ASN A 67 10.60 -1.28 30.92
CA ASN A 67 9.51 -0.48 30.37
C ASN A 67 9.58 0.98 30.83
N ASN A 68 9.86 1.22 32.12
CA ASN A 68 10.04 2.57 32.66
C ASN A 68 11.24 3.28 32.03
N LEU A 69 12.35 2.56 31.84
CA LEU A 69 13.53 3.08 31.16
C LEU A 69 13.23 3.44 29.70
N GLN A 70 12.48 2.60 28.99
CA GLN A 70 12.03 2.88 27.63
C GLN A 70 11.20 4.18 27.60
N HIS A 71 10.19 4.33 28.45
CA HIS A 71 9.39 5.57 28.50
C HIS A 71 10.24 6.82 28.81
N LEU A 72 11.22 6.69 29.70
CA LEU A 72 12.14 7.79 30.03
C LEU A 72 13.08 8.13 28.87
N ALA A 73 13.55 7.15 28.10
CA ALA A 73 14.34 7.37 26.89
C ALA A 73 13.56 8.20 25.86
N TYR A 74 12.26 7.94 25.72
CA TYR A 74 11.37 8.79 24.92
C TYR A 74 11.29 10.22 25.49
N ASP A 75 11.07 10.38 26.79
CA ASP A 75 11.00 11.72 27.40
C ASP A 75 12.32 12.51 27.20
N ILE A 76 13.47 11.86 27.30
CA ILE A 76 14.79 12.45 26.99
C ILE A 76 14.86 12.91 25.55
N ASP A 77 14.53 12.03 24.61
CA ASP A 77 14.56 12.32 23.17
C ASP A 77 13.60 13.48 22.79
N ASP A 78 12.44 13.58 23.44
CA ASP A 78 11.48 14.69 23.26
C ASP A 78 12.07 16.04 23.72
N ILE A 79 12.79 16.09 24.85
CA ILE A 79 13.46 17.33 25.29
C ILE A 79 14.61 17.71 24.37
N LEU A 80 15.41 16.73 23.92
CA LEU A 80 16.52 17.01 23.00
C LEU A 80 15.99 17.55 21.66
N ASP A 81 14.88 17.00 21.15
CA ASP A 81 14.19 17.55 19.98
C ASP A 81 13.65 18.97 20.23
N ASP A 82 13.11 19.28 21.41
CA ASP A 82 12.64 20.62 21.80
C ASP A 82 13.78 21.66 21.67
N VAL A 83 14.94 21.31 22.22
CA VAL A 83 16.15 22.14 22.20
C VAL A 83 16.68 22.33 20.77
N ALA A 84 16.78 21.24 20.00
CA ALA A 84 17.23 21.29 18.60
C ALA A 84 16.30 22.15 17.72
N THR A 85 14.99 22.02 17.91
CA THR A 85 13.99 22.78 17.14
C THR A 85 14.07 24.28 17.43
N GLU A 86 14.27 24.66 18.70
CA GLU A 86 14.45 26.07 19.07
C GLU A 86 15.77 26.64 18.54
N ALA A 87 16.84 25.82 18.47
CA ALA A 87 18.10 26.22 17.85
C ALA A 87 17.89 26.58 16.36
N MET A 88 17.23 25.69 15.59
CA MET A 88 16.89 25.93 14.18
C MET A 88 16.03 27.17 13.98
N ARG A 89 14.99 27.35 14.81
CA ARG A 89 14.11 28.52 14.76
C ARG A 89 14.89 29.83 14.92
N ARG A 90 15.90 29.87 15.80
CA ARG A 90 16.73 31.07 16.03
C ARG A 90 17.71 31.36 14.92
N GLU A 91 18.19 30.34 14.22
CA GLU A 91 19.05 30.50 13.05
C GLU A 91 18.27 31.17 11.90
N LEU A 92 17.09 30.63 11.56
CA LEU A 92 16.22 31.16 10.51
C LEU A 92 15.65 32.57 10.82
N THR A 93 15.43 32.88 12.10
CA THR A 93 14.96 34.23 12.50
C THR A 93 16.07 35.29 12.53
N ARG A 94 17.35 34.88 12.61
CA ARG A 94 18.49 35.80 12.46
C ARG A 94 18.70 36.26 11.02
N GLU A 95 18.42 35.38 10.05
CA GLU A 95 18.50 35.69 8.62
C GLU A 95 17.39 36.67 8.16
N SER A 96 16.25 36.73 8.87
CA SER A 96 15.08 37.54 8.49
C SER A 96 14.99 38.93 9.14
N GLY A 97 16.04 39.40 9.84
CA GLY A 97 16.21 40.80 10.26
C GLY A 97 15.23 41.38 11.29
N LYS A 98 14.24 40.63 11.82
CA LYS A 98 13.24 41.16 12.78
C LYS A 98 13.56 40.78 14.23
N PHE A 99 14.03 41.76 15.01
CA PHE A 99 14.25 41.64 16.46
C PHE A 99 12.97 41.94 17.27
N THR A 100 12.42 40.93 17.95
CA THR A 100 11.60 41.05 19.18
C THR A 100 11.79 39.75 19.99
N SER A 101 11.97 39.66 21.32
CA SER A 101 12.14 40.56 22.45
C SER A 101 12.89 39.76 23.55
N LYS A 102 13.61 40.44 24.46
CA LYS A 102 14.35 39.80 25.59
C LYS A 102 13.46 38.97 26.54
N VAL A 103 12.14 39.15 26.51
CA VAL A 103 11.17 38.56 27.45
C VAL A 103 10.87 37.08 27.13
N ARG A 104 10.87 36.66 25.85
CA ARG A 104 10.69 35.23 25.47
C ARG A 104 11.91 34.36 25.78
N LYS A 105 13.09 34.97 25.98
CA LYS A 105 14.34 34.26 26.28
C LYS A 105 14.37 33.68 27.72
N LEU A 106 13.68 34.33 28.65
CA LEU A 106 13.67 33.99 30.09
C LEU A 106 12.63 32.93 30.46
N SER A 107 11.47 32.88 29.80
CA SER A 107 10.41 31.90 30.14
C SER A 107 10.70 30.49 29.62
N LEU A 108 11.41 30.37 28.49
CA LEU A 108 11.72 29.09 27.85
C LEU A 108 12.86 28.34 28.55
N SER A 109 13.86 29.07 29.08
CA SER A 109 14.95 28.47 29.85
C SER A 109 14.43 27.84 31.14
N GLN A 110 13.55 28.52 31.88
CA GLN A 110 12.99 27.99 33.13
C GLN A 110 12.18 26.69 32.92
N ARG A 111 11.37 26.62 31.85
CA ARG A 111 10.58 25.41 31.53
C ARG A 111 11.47 24.22 31.13
N LEU A 112 12.57 24.48 30.43
CA LEU A 112 13.55 23.45 30.06
C LEU A 112 14.29 22.90 31.28
N HIS A 113 14.72 23.77 32.22
CA HIS A 113 15.39 23.34 33.45
C HIS A 113 14.48 22.44 34.29
N HIS A 114 13.24 22.86 34.54
CA HIS A 114 12.30 22.04 35.33
C HIS A 114 12.02 20.66 34.70
N LYS A 115 11.89 20.57 33.37
CA LYS A 115 11.72 19.26 32.71
C LYS A 115 13.00 18.41 32.81
N LEU A 116 14.17 19.00 32.61
CA LEU A 116 15.46 18.31 32.76
C LEU A 116 15.64 17.79 34.19
N ASP A 117 15.37 18.60 35.21
CA ASP A 117 15.45 18.19 36.62
C ASP A 117 14.54 16.99 36.93
N SER A 118 13.32 16.99 36.38
CA SER A 118 12.39 15.86 36.52
C SER A 118 12.94 14.59 35.86
N ILE A 119 13.50 14.69 34.65
CA ILE A 119 14.10 13.55 33.95
C ILE A 119 15.32 13.04 34.71
N THR A 120 16.21 13.93 35.15
CA THR A 120 17.40 13.58 35.91
C THR A 120 17.02 12.84 37.19
N SER A 121 16.01 13.32 37.91
CA SER A 121 15.49 12.66 39.12
C SER A 121 14.94 11.26 38.83
N SER A 122 14.16 11.09 37.76
CA SER A 122 13.64 9.77 37.35
C SER A 122 14.76 8.82 36.90
N LEU A 123 15.77 9.34 36.21
CA LEU A 123 16.91 8.55 35.75
C LEU A 123 17.78 8.08 36.92
N GLN A 124 18.03 8.95 37.91
CA GLN A 124 18.72 8.61 39.16
C GLN A 124 17.94 7.56 39.97
N LEU A 125 16.61 7.62 39.99
CA LEU A 125 15.77 6.61 40.62
C LEU A 125 15.94 5.23 39.96
N LEU A 126 15.91 5.16 38.62
CA LEU A 126 16.14 3.92 37.88
C LEU A 126 17.55 3.37 38.09
N GLU A 127 18.56 4.26 38.15
CA GLU A 127 19.94 3.89 38.46
C GLU A 127 20.08 3.30 39.87
N LYS A 128 19.32 3.81 40.85
CA LYS A 128 19.29 3.26 42.20
C LYS A 128 18.59 1.89 42.23
N GLN A 129 17.41 1.78 41.61
CA GLN A 129 16.62 0.54 41.55
C GLN A 129 17.37 -0.62 40.89
N LYS A 130 18.27 -0.34 39.94
CA LYS A 130 19.17 -1.34 39.36
C LYS A 130 19.91 -2.15 40.43
N SER A 131 20.38 -1.48 41.50
CA SER A 131 21.09 -2.15 42.60
C SER A 131 20.15 -3.03 43.42
N ASP A 132 18.93 -2.56 43.66
CA ASP A 132 17.90 -3.29 44.42
C ASP A 132 17.40 -4.54 43.65
N LEU A 133 17.39 -4.49 42.31
CA LEU A 133 17.03 -5.59 41.42
C LEU A 133 18.17 -6.61 41.21
N GLY A 134 19.35 -6.38 41.80
CA GLY A 134 20.50 -7.27 41.63
C GLY A 134 20.93 -7.44 40.17
N LEU A 135 20.73 -6.41 39.34
CA LEU A 135 21.17 -6.38 37.95
C LEU A 135 22.68 -6.27 37.91
N VAL A 136 23.32 -7.27 37.32
CA VAL A 136 24.78 -7.39 37.21
C VAL A 136 25.17 -7.31 35.75
N ILE A 137 26.44 -7.08 35.50
CA ILE A 137 26.96 -7.13 34.14
C ILE A 137 27.01 -8.62 33.74
N GLY A 138 26.14 -9.07 32.83
CA GLY A 138 25.74 -10.47 32.67
C GLY A 138 26.78 -11.46 32.08
N LYS A 139 26.71 -12.73 32.53
CA LYS A 139 27.36 -13.97 31.98
C LYS A 139 26.26 -14.94 31.47
N ASP A 140 26.35 -15.46 30.24
CA ASP A 140 25.26 -16.16 29.49
C ASP A 140 25.25 -17.71 29.61
N GLU A 141 24.08 -18.40 29.58
CA GLU A 141 23.82 -19.76 28.99
C GLU A 141 22.35 -20.29 29.22
N LYS A 142 21.68 -20.91 28.20
CA LYS A 142 20.94 -22.23 28.22
C LYS A 142 20.11 -22.62 26.94
N GLN A 143 20.31 -23.88 26.46
CA GLN A 143 19.34 -24.94 26.00
C GLN A 143 18.92 -25.28 24.51
N LYS A 144 18.74 -26.63 24.32
CA LYS A 144 17.94 -27.51 23.40
C LYS A 144 18.37 -27.79 21.92
N ARG A 145 17.98 -28.97 21.38
CA ARG A 145 18.54 -29.71 20.19
C ARG A 145 17.41 -30.20 19.25
N ASN A 146 17.51 -29.97 17.93
CA ASN A 146 16.73 -30.64 16.87
C ASN A 146 17.66 -31.40 15.90
N ASN A 147 17.12 -32.39 15.17
CA ASN A 147 17.72 -33.44 14.32
C ASN A 147 19.06 -33.11 13.59
N ARG A 148 20.09 -33.95 13.81
CA ARG A 148 21.52 -33.70 13.48
C ARG A 148 22.15 -34.57 12.37
N GLY A 149 21.35 -35.28 11.57
CA GLY A 149 21.87 -36.28 10.63
C GLY A 149 22.69 -35.76 9.42
N ASN A 150 22.76 -34.43 9.19
CA ASN A 150 23.30 -33.84 7.95
C ASN A 150 24.49 -32.87 8.18
N GLU A 151 25.22 -32.97 9.31
CA GLU A 151 26.33 -32.05 9.62
C GLU A 151 27.63 -32.43 8.88
N THR A 152 28.31 -31.45 8.23
CA THR A 152 29.56 -31.65 7.46
C THR A 152 30.81 -31.18 8.22
N CYS A 153 32.01 -31.51 7.73
CA CYS A 153 33.29 -31.03 8.30
C CYS A 153 33.79 -29.69 7.68
N LEU A 154 33.00 -29.06 6.80
CA LEU A 154 33.38 -27.83 6.11
C LEU A 154 33.35 -26.62 7.06
N PRO A 155 34.26 -25.65 6.90
CA PRO A 155 34.29 -24.46 7.75
C PRO A 155 33.04 -23.59 7.56
N GLU A 156 32.56 -22.98 8.64
CA GLU A 156 31.51 -21.95 8.59
C GLU A 156 32.15 -20.59 8.23
N PRO A 157 31.51 -19.78 7.36
CA PRO A 157 32.10 -18.55 6.86
C PRO A 157 32.26 -17.48 7.94
N ASP A 158 31.38 -17.46 8.96
CA ASP A 158 31.30 -16.39 9.94
C ASP A 158 31.34 -16.96 11.38
N VAL A 159 32.54 -17.07 11.97
CA VAL A 159 32.71 -17.48 13.38
C VAL A 159 33.25 -16.30 14.20
N VAL A 160 32.56 -15.97 15.29
CA VAL A 160 32.89 -14.80 16.13
C VAL A 160 33.18 -15.26 17.57
N GLY A 161 34.20 -14.67 18.21
CA GLY A 161 34.43 -14.80 19.65
C GLY A 161 35.04 -16.12 20.15
N ARG A 162 35.56 -16.97 19.26
CA ARG A 162 36.05 -18.34 19.60
C ARG A 162 37.56 -18.55 19.45
N GLU A 163 38.33 -17.52 19.11
CA GLU A 163 39.78 -17.64 18.83
C GLU A 163 40.61 -18.03 20.05
N GLY A 164 40.27 -17.53 21.25
CA GLY A 164 41.01 -17.88 22.47
C GLY A 164 40.87 -19.36 22.86
N GLU A 165 39.66 -19.90 22.78
CA GLU A 165 39.38 -21.31 23.05
C GLU A 165 40.02 -22.22 22.01
N LYS A 166 39.96 -21.81 20.74
CA LYS A 166 40.65 -22.49 19.63
C LYS A 166 42.16 -22.57 19.88
N GLU A 167 42.82 -21.46 20.20
CA GLU A 167 44.28 -21.45 20.39
C GLU A 167 44.71 -22.32 21.58
N ASN A 168 43.96 -22.28 22.69
CA ASN A 168 44.20 -23.16 23.84
C ASN A 168 44.06 -24.65 23.49
N LEU A 169 43.05 -25.01 22.68
CA LEU A 169 42.83 -26.38 22.23
C LEU A 169 43.89 -26.82 21.21
N ILE A 170 44.41 -25.92 20.37
CA ILE A 170 45.53 -26.21 19.46
C ILE A 170 46.79 -26.54 20.26
N ILE A 171 47.08 -25.80 21.34
CA ILE A 171 48.21 -26.12 22.22
C ILE A 171 48.04 -27.51 22.84
N LYS A 172 46.83 -27.89 23.28
CA LYS A 172 46.55 -29.24 23.82
C LYS A 172 46.61 -30.34 22.75
N LEU A 173 46.24 -30.05 21.51
CA LEU A 173 46.30 -30.99 20.38
C LEU A 173 47.74 -31.25 19.92
N LEU A 174 48.57 -30.21 19.87
CA LEU A 174 49.96 -30.28 19.42
C LEU A 174 50.94 -30.58 20.55
N GLY A 175 50.51 -30.48 21.81
CA GLY A 175 51.30 -30.71 23.02
C GLY A 175 51.13 -32.10 23.65
N GLY A 176 52.10 -32.47 24.50
CA GLY A 176 52.03 -33.65 25.36
C GLY A 176 52.60 -34.94 24.76
N GLU A 177 53.78 -34.91 24.14
CA GLU A 177 54.46 -36.10 23.60
C GLU A 177 55.10 -37.01 24.67
N SER A 178 54.89 -36.77 25.98
CA SER A 178 55.57 -37.48 27.08
C SER A 178 54.75 -38.56 27.80
N SER A 179 53.50 -38.84 27.37
CA SER A 179 52.70 -39.92 27.95
C SER A 179 52.98 -41.28 27.29
N LYS A 180 52.90 -42.37 28.07
CA LYS A 180 53.04 -43.76 27.57
C LYS A 180 51.85 -44.26 26.74
N GLU A 181 50.83 -43.44 26.53
CA GLU A 181 49.59 -43.80 25.85
C GLU A 181 49.68 -43.51 24.34
N THR A 182 49.14 -44.41 23.52
CA THR A 182 49.20 -44.30 22.05
C THR A 182 48.33 -43.17 21.50
N PHE A 183 47.20 -42.87 22.16
CA PHE A 183 46.36 -41.72 21.86
C PHE A 183 45.80 -41.09 23.14
N SER A 184 45.42 -39.82 23.07
CA SER A 184 44.74 -39.12 24.17
C SER A 184 43.45 -38.44 23.70
N ILE A 185 42.47 -38.31 24.59
CA ILE A 185 41.18 -37.68 24.30
C ILE A 185 41.21 -36.18 24.64
N ILE A 186 40.69 -35.35 23.74
CA ILE A 186 40.46 -33.92 23.95
C ILE A 186 38.93 -33.69 24.01
N PRO A 187 38.34 -33.58 25.21
CA PRO A 187 36.90 -33.37 25.35
C PRO A 187 36.52 -31.91 25.09
N ILE A 188 35.45 -31.71 24.30
CA ILE A 188 34.77 -30.42 24.11
C ILE A 188 33.34 -30.56 24.63
N VAL A 189 33.07 -30.02 25.81
CA VAL A 189 31.81 -30.24 26.55
C VAL A 189 31.06 -28.93 26.70
N GLY A 190 29.73 -28.94 26.62
CA GLY A 190 28.93 -27.71 26.72
C GLY A 190 27.49 -27.87 26.31
N MET A 191 26.66 -26.86 26.56
CA MET A 191 25.22 -26.92 26.33
C MET A 191 24.84 -27.04 24.85
N GLY A 192 23.57 -27.33 24.58
CA GLY A 192 23.10 -27.36 23.19
C GLY A 192 23.18 -26.02 22.50
N GLY A 193 23.58 -26.03 21.22
CA GLY A 193 23.69 -24.80 20.42
C GLY A 193 24.91 -23.92 20.73
N VAL A 194 25.71 -24.22 21.76
CA VAL A 194 26.79 -23.33 22.24
C VAL A 194 28.01 -23.16 21.28
N GLY A 195 28.08 -23.94 20.20
CA GLY A 195 29.18 -23.86 19.21
C GLY A 195 30.30 -24.91 19.34
N LYS A 196 30.07 -26.03 20.06
CA LYS A 196 31.06 -27.14 20.18
C LYS A 196 31.50 -27.71 18.82
N THR A 197 30.53 -28.03 17.96
CA THR A 197 30.78 -28.56 16.62
C THR A 197 31.57 -27.56 15.78
N THR A 198 31.21 -26.27 15.85
CA THR A 198 31.94 -25.16 15.21
C THR A 198 33.39 -25.08 15.69
N LEU A 199 33.67 -25.17 16.99
CA LEU A 199 35.02 -25.23 17.55
C LEU A 199 35.80 -26.46 17.06
N ALA A 200 35.18 -27.64 17.07
CA ALA A 200 35.80 -28.86 16.54
C ALA A 200 36.15 -28.71 15.04
N ARG A 201 35.28 -28.08 14.23
CA ARG A 201 35.55 -27.80 12.81
C ARG A 201 36.71 -26.83 12.62
N LEU A 202 36.80 -25.80 13.45
CA LEU A 202 37.92 -24.84 13.43
C LEU A 202 39.25 -25.54 13.71
N LEU A 203 39.28 -26.45 14.68
CA LEU A 203 40.50 -27.22 15.01
C LEU A 203 40.86 -28.22 13.91
N TYR A 204 39.88 -28.98 13.44
CA TYR A 204 40.06 -29.97 12.37
C TYR A 204 40.60 -29.34 11.08
N ASN A 205 40.15 -28.12 10.77
CA ASN A 205 40.55 -27.40 9.57
C ASN A 205 41.77 -26.47 9.73
N ASP A 206 42.30 -26.28 10.94
CA ASP A 206 43.48 -25.44 11.17
C ASP A 206 44.71 -26.03 10.47
N THR A 207 45.48 -25.18 9.79
CA THR A 207 46.64 -25.61 8.99
C THR A 207 47.74 -26.23 9.84
N ARG A 208 47.93 -25.76 11.08
CA ARG A 208 48.93 -26.32 12.00
C ARG A 208 48.55 -27.73 12.45
N VAL A 209 47.27 -27.93 12.71
CA VAL A 209 46.71 -29.24 13.09
C VAL A 209 46.77 -30.20 11.89
N LYS A 210 46.35 -29.77 10.70
CA LYS A 210 46.43 -30.57 9.47
C LYS A 210 47.84 -31.03 9.13
N ASN A 211 48.84 -30.17 9.34
CA ASN A 211 50.23 -30.50 9.06
C ASN A 211 50.87 -31.42 10.13
N HIS A 212 50.26 -31.54 11.32
CA HIS A 212 50.82 -32.34 12.42
C HIS A 212 50.35 -33.80 12.41
N PHE A 213 49.14 -34.07 11.90
CA PHE A 213 48.56 -35.42 11.85
C PHE A 213 48.58 -35.97 10.42
N GLU A 214 49.07 -37.19 10.25
CA GLU A 214 49.17 -37.87 8.95
C GLU A 214 47.80 -38.35 8.44
N LEU A 215 46.90 -38.68 9.36
CA LEU A 215 45.54 -39.10 9.07
C LEU A 215 44.55 -38.24 9.84
N GLN A 216 43.44 -37.89 9.19
CA GLN A 216 42.34 -37.17 9.79
C GLN A 216 41.02 -37.84 9.44
N ALA A 217 40.13 -37.95 10.42
CA ALA A 217 38.81 -38.49 10.23
C ALA A 217 37.77 -37.74 11.06
N TRP A 218 36.60 -37.49 10.48
CA TRP A 218 35.48 -36.79 11.11
C TRP A 218 34.22 -37.63 11.01
N VAL A 219 33.59 -37.93 12.15
CA VAL A 219 32.33 -38.67 12.20
C VAL A 219 31.35 -37.98 13.15
N CYS A 220 30.14 -37.70 12.65
CA CYS A 220 29.02 -37.25 13.46
C CYS A 220 28.19 -38.45 13.94
N VAL A 221 27.92 -38.53 15.24
CA VAL A 221 27.19 -39.64 15.84
C VAL A 221 25.70 -39.29 15.96
N SER A 222 24.90 -39.73 14.99
CA SER A 222 23.43 -39.67 15.10
C SER A 222 22.91 -40.81 15.99
N ASP A 223 23.28 -42.05 15.67
CA ASP A 223 23.05 -43.25 16.48
C ASP A 223 24.41 -43.88 16.82
N PHE A 224 24.64 -44.28 18.08
CA PHE A 224 25.92 -44.88 18.48
C PHE A 224 25.98 -46.35 18.05
N ASP A 225 26.25 -46.58 16.77
CA ASP A 225 26.44 -47.88 16.15
C ASP A 225 27.92 -48.05 15.77
N ILE A 226 28.61 -48.96 16.47
CA ILE A 226 30.05 -49.17 16.33
C ILE A 226 30.43 -49.55 14.90
N VAL A 227 29.59 -50.31 14.19
CA VAL A 227 29.84 -50.72 12.81
C VAL A 227 29.78 -49.51 11.89
N LYS A 228 28.71 -48.71 11.97
CA LYS A 228 28.54 -47.50 11.15
C LYS A 228 29.63 -46.46 11.43
N ILE A 229 29.98 -46.26 12.70
CA ILE A 229 31.03 -45.32 13.08
C ILE A 229 32.39 -45.81 12.57
N SER A 230 32.75 -47.08 12.80
CA SER A 230 34.03 -47.63 12.34
C SER A 230 34.16 -47.59 10.81
N ASP A 231 33.06 -47.81 10.09
CA ASP A 231 33.00 -47.76 8.62
C ASP A 231 33.17 -46.31 8.12
N ALA A 232 32.51 -45.35 8.76
CA ALA A 232 32.67 -43.93 8.45
C ALA A 232 34.12 -43.44 8.71
N ILE A 233 34.75 -43.89 9.79
CA ILE A 233 36.16 -43.60 10.07
C ILE A 233 37.05 -44.21 8.99
N PHE A 234 36.84 -45.48 8.64
CA PHE A 234 37.64 -46.16 7.62
C PHE A 234 37.59 -45.45 6.27
N ARG A 235 36.40 -45.02 5.83
CA ARG A 235 36.24 -44.24 4.58
C ARG A 235 36.98 -42.90 4.59
N CYS A 236 37.21 -42.30 5.76
CA CYS A 236 37.98 -41.06 5.84
C CYS A 236 39.48 -41.29 5.62
N VAL A 237 40.01 -42.44 6.06
CA VAL A 237 41.46 -42.72 6.07
C VAL A 237 41.92 -43.67 4.96
N ALA A 238 41.00 -44.29 4.23
CA ALA A 238 41.27 -45.25 3.17
C ALA A 238 40.23 -45.19 2.05
N ALA A 239 40.61 -45.67 0.86
CA ALA A 239 39.70 -45.79 -0.27
C ALA A 239 38.57 -46.80 0.00
N ASP A 240 37.41 -46.57 -0.62
CA ASP A 240 36.15 -47.25 -0.32
C ASP A 240 36.25 -48.78 -0.49
N LYS A 241 36.05 -49.52 0.61
CA LYS A 241 36.06 -50.99 0.67
C LYS A 241 34.95 -51.45 1.59
N LYS A 242 34.17 -52.45 1.16
CA LYS A 242 33.12 -53.06 1.98
C LYS A 242 33.70 -54.23 2.79
N PHE A 243 33.19 -54.39 4.01
CA PHE A 243 33.57 -55.45 4.95
C PHE A 243 32.33 -56.23 5.37
N GLU A 244 32.45 -57.54 5.59
CA GLU A 244 31.29 -58.38 5.90
C GLU A 244 30.90 -58.31 7.39
N ASN A 245 31.86 -58.00 8.27
CA ASN A 245 31.65 -57.93 9.71
C ASN A 245 32.58 -56.89 10.39
N LEU A 246 32.25 -56.54 11.65
CA LEU A 246 33.01 -55.54 12.42
C LEU A 246 34.48 -55.92 12.63
N ASN A 247 34.78 -57.20 12.78
CA ASN A 247 36.14 -57.67 13.06
C ASN A 247 37.06 -57.41 11.86
N GLU A 248 36.62 -57.75 10.64
CA GLU A 248 37.37 -57.45 9.41
C GLU A 248 37.60 -55.95 9.22
N LEU A 249 36.55 -55.15 9.46
CA LEU A 249 36.60 -53.69 9.39
C LEU A 249 37.61 -53.11 10.39
N GLN A 250 37.58 -53.55 11.65
CA GLN A 250 38.48 -53.06 12.69
C GLN A 250 39.93 -53.53 12.50
N ILE A 251 40.16 -54.74 11.97
CA ILE A 251 41.51 -55.20 11.58
C ILE A 251 42.05 -54.34 10.45
N ALA A 252 41.24 -54.08 9.41
CA ALA A 252 41.64 -53.23 8.31
C ALA A 252 41.91 -51.78 8.75
N LEU A 253 41.06 -51.24 9.64
CA LEU A 253 41.26 -49.92 10.22
C LEU A 253 42.55 -49.88 11.05
N LYS A 254 42.80 -50.88 11.89
CA LYS A 254 44.01 -51.02 12.70
C LYS A 254 45.27 -50.98 11.84
N GLU A 255 45.31 -51.76 10.75
CA GLU A 255 46.45 -51.77 9.82
C GLU A 255 46.63 -50.43 9.10
N LYS A 256 45.54 -49.69 8.83
CA LYS A 256 45.63 -48.38 8.17
C LYS A 256 46.15 -47.27 9.06
N VAL A 257 45.79 -47.30 10.34
CA VAL A 257 46.21 -46.29 11.33
C VAL A 257 47.52 -46.67 12.04
N LYS A 258 48.00 -47.91 11.84
CA LYS A 258 49.21 -48.44 12.46
C LYS A 258 50.41 -47.51 12.26
N GLU A 259 51.08 -47.15 13.35
CA GLU A 259 52.27 -46.30 13.37
C GLU A 259 52.11 -44.91 12.71
N LYS A 260 50.86 -44.44 12.51
CA LYS A 260 50.57 -43.10 11.98
C LYS A 260 49.98 -42.20 13.05
N ARG A 261 50.26 -40.91 12.97
CA ARG A 261 49.61 -39.90 13.83
C ARG A 261 48.19 -39.61 13.32
N LEU A 262 47.18 -40.07 14.06
CA LEU A 262 45.76 -39.90 13.72
C LEU A 262 45.13 -38.77 14.53
N LEU A 263 44.35 -37.91 13.86
CA LEU A 263 43.35 -37.06 14.48
C LEU A 263 41.94 -37.58 14.15
N GLN A 264 41.22 -38.04 15.17
CA GLN A 264 39.83 -38.48 15.04
C GLN A 264 38.89 -37.47 15.71
N VAL A 265 37.87 -36.99 15.01
CA VAL A 265 36.77 -36.24 15.61
C VAL A 265 35.54 -37.14 15.71
N VAL A 266 35.04 -37.33 16.92
CA VAL A 266 33.76 -37.99 17.19
C VAL A 266 32.80 -36.91 17.70
N ASP A 267 32.00 -36.38 16.79
CA ASP A 267 31.09 -35.28 17.05
C ASP A 267 29.75 -35.80 17.60
N ASP A 268 29.27 -35.12 18.64
CA ASP A 268 28.02 -35.37 19.32
C ASP A 268 27.83 -36.74 19.98
N VAL A 269 28.79 -37.15 20.82
CA VAL A 269 28.65 -38.40 21.60
C VAL A 269 27.61 -38.23 22.70
N TRP A 270 26.51 -38.97 22.62
CA TRP A 270 25.43 -38.99 23.63
C TRP A 270 25.29 -40.33 24.37
N HIS A 271 26.02 -41.36 23.91
CA HIS A 271 26.07 -42.71 24.49
C HIS A 271 27.06 -42.80 25.65
N GLU A 272 26.72 -43.53 26.71
CA GLU A 272 27.43 -43.48 28.01
C GLU A 272 27.96 -44.85 28.49
N LYS A 273 27.89 -45.87 27.62
CA LYS A 273 28.44 -47.20 27.91
C LYS A 273 29.95 -47.21 27.64
N TYR A 274 30.72 -47.60 28.65
CA TYR A 274 32.18 -47.67 28.58
C TYR A 274 32.63 -48.80 27.64
N ASP A 275 32.01 -49.99 27.74
CA ASP A 275 32.39 -51.16 26.94
C ASP A 275 32.27 -50.90 25.42
N ASP A 276 31.21 -50.20 25.00
CA ASP A 276 31.00 -49.85 23.58
C ASP A 276 32.04 -48.83 23.08
N TRP A 277 32.43 -47.88 23.93
CA TRP A 277 33.52 -46.95 23.64
C TRP A 277 34.86 -47.69 23.54
N GLU A 278 35.14 -48.62 24.46
CA GLU A 278 36.36 -49.43 24.46
C GLU A 278 36.48 -50.23 23.16
N ILE A 279 35.39 -50.87 22.71
CA ILE A 279 35.35 -51.61 21.44
C ILE A 279 35.63 -50.69 20.25
N LEU A 280 35.05 -49.48 20.22
CA LEU A 280 35.26 -48.52 19.13
C LEU A 280 36.73 -48.09 19.00
N VAL A 281 37.43 -47.85 20.12
CA VAL A 281 38.80 -47.32 20.09
C VAL A 281 39.90 -48.38 20.01
N ARG A 282 39.57 -49.68 20.09
CA ARG A 282 40.54 -50.80 19.97
C ARG A 282 41.55 -50.64 18.83
N PRO A 283 41.16 -50.30 17.58
CA PRO A 283 42.10 -50.12 16.48
C PRO A 283 43.15 -49.02 16.72
N PHE A 284 42.82 -47.99 17.50
CA PHE A 284 43.69 -46.82 17.71
C PHE A 284 44.83 -47.06 18.70
N HIS A 285 44.82 -48.20 19.42
CA HIS A 285 45.97 -48.62 20.23
C HIS A 285 47.19 -49.01 19.39
N SER A 286 47.06 -49.08 18.07
CA SER A 286 48.18 -49.30 17.15
C SER A 286 48.70 -48.02 16.49
N CYS A 287 48.09 -46.85 16.77
CA CYS A 287 48.53 -45.57 16.23
C CYS A 287 49.90 -45.15 16.78
N ALA A 288 50.56 -44.20 16.09
CA ALA A 288 51.77 -43.57 16.61
C ALA A 288 51.46 -42.78 17.89
N PRO A 289 52.37 -42.77 18.89
CA PRO A 289 52.28 -41.91 20.06
C PRO A 289 52.05 -40.44 19.66
N GLY A 290 51.16 -39.78 20.39
CA GLY A 290 50.74 -38.40 20.11
C GLY A 290 49.44 -38.29 19.30
N SER A 291 48.82 -39.41 18.89
CA SER A 291 47.51 -39.39 18.24
C SER A 291 46.42 -38.81 19.16
N LYS A 292 45.41 -38.14 18.59
CA LYS A 292 44.38 -37.40 19.36
C LYS A 292 42.97 -37.76 18.91
N ILE A 293 42.07 -37.86 19.89
CA ILE A 293 40.63 -38.00 19.64
C ILE A 293 39.90 -36.78 20.20
N ILE A 294 39.31 -35.95 19.35
CA ILE A 294 38.41 -34.87 19.77
C ILE A 294 37.02 -35.47 19.97
N MET A 295 36.48 -35.35 21.17
CA MET A 295 35.12 -35.79 21.49
C MET A 295 34.26 -34.59 21.84
N THR A 296 33.20 -34.34 21.07
CA THR A 296 32.20 -33.34 21.48
C THR A 296 31.02 -34.01 22.16
N THR A 297 30.56 -33.46 23.29
CA THR A 297 29.42 -34.05 24.02
C THR A 297 28.68 -33.01 24.86
N ARG A 298 27.45 -33.35 25.27
CA ARG A 298 26.67 -32.60 26.28
C ARG A 298 26.64 -33.30 27.64
N LYS A 299 27.18 -34.51 27.73
CA LYS A 299 27.13 -35.36 28.92
C LYS A 299 28.54 -35.63 29.42
N ASP A 300 28.71 -35.72 30.73
CA ASP A 300 30.03 -35.86 31.36
C ASP A 300 30.29 -37.26 31.93
N GLN A 301 29.28 -38.15 31.96
CA GLN A 301 29.41 -39.45 32.64
C GLN A 301 30.44 -40.38 31.98
N LEU A 302 30.45 -40.46 30.65
CA LEU A 302 31.45 -41.26 29.93
C LEU A 302 32.86 -40.70 30.15
N LEU A 303 33.02 -39.39 30.11
CA LEU A 303 34.31 -38.72 30.32
C LEU A 303 34.85 -38.93 31.75
N LYS A 304 33.98 -38.91 32.77
CA LYS A 304 34.38 -39.25 34.16
C LYS A 304 34.88 -40.70 34.26
N LYS A 305 34.20 -41.66 33.61
CA LYS A 305 34.66 -43.06 33.56
C LYS A 305 36.00 -43.21 32.81
N LEU A 306 36.30 -42.29 31.90
CA LEU A 306 37.58 -42.21 31.18
C LEU A 306 38.66 -41.43 31.95
N GLY A 307 38.41 -41.04 33.20
CA GLY A 307 39.38 -40.37 34.07
C GLY A 307 39.41 -38.84 33.97
N PHE A 308 38.40 -38.21 33.36
CA PHE A 308 38.28 -36.76 33.30
C PHE A 308 37.39 -36.23 34.44
N ASP A 309 37.99 -36.00 35.60
CA ASP A 309 37.29 -35.49 36.80
C ASP A 309 36.99 -33.98 36.74
N HIS A 310 37.78 -33.24 35.96
CA HIS A 310 37.60 -31.79 35.72
C HIS A 310 37.56 -31.50 34.21
N LEU A 311 36.45 -30.89 33.76
CA LEU A 311 36.18 -30.62 32.35
C LEU A 311 35.94 -29.12 32.14
N ASP A 312 36.75 -28.51 31.26
CA ASP A 312 36.52 -27.14 30.78
C ASP A 312 35.28 -27.15 29.86
N ARG A 313 34.23 -26.41 30.22
CA ARG A 313 33.02 -26.30 29.40
C ARG A 313 33.12 -25.11 28.46
N VAL A 314 32.68 -25.29 27.21
CA VAL A 314 32.51 -24.19 26.25
C VAL A 314 31.45 -23.26 26.82
N GLU A 315 31.86 -22.03 27.16
CA GLU A 315 30.99 -21.01 27.70
C GLU A 315 30.17 -20.35 26.56
N SER A 316 29.10 -19.65 26.91
CA SER A 316 28.43 -18.77 25.94
C SER A 316 29.35 -17.70 25.40
N LEU A 317 29.02 -17.20 24.21
CA LEU A 317 29.71 -16.04 23.66
C LEU A 317 29.57 -14.85 24.62
N PRO A 318 30.65 -14.09 24.86
CA PRO A 318 30.56 -12.81 25.54
C PRO A 318 29.57 -11.88 24.83
N ASP A 319 28.86 -11.03 25.57
CA ASP A 319 27.84 -10.13 25.01
C ASP A 319 28.29 -9.35 23.78
N ARG A 320 29.55 -8.90 23.75
CA ARG A 320 30.11 -8.17 22.61
C ARG A 320 30.17 -9.04 21.35
N ASP A 321 30.56 -10.30 21.50
CA ASP A 321 30.71 -11.25 20.39
C ASP A 321 29.36 -11.83 19.99
N ALA A 322 28.45 -12.05 20.95
CA ALA A 322 27.05 -12.42 20.71
C ALA A 322 26.29 -11.31 19.98
N LEU A 323 26.47 -10.04 20.39
CA LEU A 323 25.91 -8.87 19.72
C LEU A 323 26.57 -8.64 18.35
N SER A 324 27.86 -8.93 18.20
CA SER A 324 28.54 -8.86 16.90
C SER A 324 28.04 -9.94 15.95
N LEU A 325 27.83 -11.17 16.44
CA LEU A 325 27.24 -12.27 15.67
C LEU A 325 25.77 -11.98 15.32
N LEU A 326 24.99 -11.44 16.27
CA LEU A 326 23.62 -10.97 16.05
C LEU A 326 23.60 -9.81 15.04
N ALA A 327 24.49 -8.83 15.14
CA ALA A 327 24.59 -7.74 14.17
C ALA A 327 24.97 -8.27 12.79
N LEU A 328 25.92 -9.20 12.71
CA LEU A 328 26.36 -9.80 11.46
C LEU A 328 25.23 -10.59 10.77
N HIS A 329 24.37 -11.28 11.53
CA HIS A 329 23.22 -12.02 10.99
C HIS A 329 21.90 -11.22 10.87
N ALA A 330 21.66 -10.25 11.76
CA ALA A 330 20.43 -9.46 11.79
C ALA A 330 20.51 -8.23 10.87
N LEU A 331 21.67 -7.58 10.82
CA LEU A 331 21.88 -6.34 10.09
C LEU A 331 22.68 -6.54 8.80
N GLY A 332 23.57 -7.54 8.75
CA GLY A 332 24.71 -7.49 7.84
C GLY A 332 25.60 -6.28 8.18
N SER A 333 26.66 -6.03 7.41
CA SER A 333 27.45 -4.81 7.52
C SER A 333 26.61 -3.58 7.09
N LEU A 334 25.76 -3.06 7.98
CA LEU A 334 25.12 -1.76 7.80
C LEU A 334 26.19 -0.67 7.93
N THR A 335 26.64 -0.16 6.79
CA THR A 335 27.51 1.01 6.74
C THR A 335 26.70 2.26 7.09
N ASN A 336 27.04 2.94 8.18
CA ASN A 336 26.37 4.14 8.73
C ASN A 336 26.45 5.42 7.86
N ASN A 337 26.77 5.32 6.56
CA ASN A 337 26.92 6.47 5.66
C ASN A 337 25.84 6.56 4.56
N LYS A 338 24.75 5.78 4.63
CA LYS A 338 23.68 5.80 3.62
C LYS A 338 22.62 6.87 3.91
N ALA A 339 21.97 7.39 2.87
CA ALA A 339 20.84 8.30 3.04
C ALA A 339 19.66 7.58 3.73
N PRO A 340 18.86 8.26 4.58
CA PRO A 340 17.76 7.62 5.32
C PRO A 340 16.74 6.89 4.46
N GLU A 341 16.50 7.33 3.23
CA GLU A 341 15.56 6.67 2.33
C GLU A 341 16.14 5.36 1.76
N ASP A 342 17.45 5.32 1.49
CA ASP A 342 18.13 4.12 1.00
C ASP A 342 18.23 3.09 2.12
N LEU A 343 18.51 3.55 3.35
CA LEU A 343 18.45 2.72 4.55
C LEU A 343 17.03 2.19 4.81
N GLY A 344 16.01 3.05 4.68
CA GLY A 344 14.61 2.68 4.84
C GLY A 344 14.17 1.63 3.82
N ARG A 345 14.56 1.79 2.55
CA ARG A 345 14.31 0.78 1.49
C ARG A 345 15.02 -0.53 1.80
N GLU A 346 16.30 -0.50 2.16
CA GLU A 346 17.05 -1.70 2.52
C GLU A 346 16.42 -2.45 3.71
N LEU A 347 15.97 -1.72 4.74
CA LEU A 347 15.25 -2.31 5.87
C LEU A 347 13.93 -2.93 5.43
N PHE A 348 13.17 -2.24 4.58
CA PHE A 348 11.92 -2.75 4.04
C PHE A 348 12.13 -4.02 3.19
N ASP A 349 13.10 -4.01 2.28
CA ASP A 349 13.43 -5.15 1.42
C ASP A 349 13.90 -6.35 2.25
N LYS A 350 14.63 -6.12 3.35
CA LYS A 350 14.97 -7.16 4.32
C LYS A 350 13.73 -7.74 4.98
N LEU A 351 12.79 -6.92 5.42
CA LEU A 351 11.52 -7.40 6.00
C LEU A 351 10.68 -8.19 4.97
N LEU A 352 10.62 -7.71 3.73
CA LEU A 352 9.94 -8.39 2.62
C LEU A 352 10.59 -9.74 2.30
N SER A 353 11.92 -9.79 2.17
CA SER A 353 12.66 -11.03 1.89
C SER A 353 12.54 -12.09 2.99
N ARG A 354 12.23 -11.65 4.21
CA ARG A 354 11.97 -12.51 5.38
C ARG A 354 10.49 -12.82 5.59
N SER A 355 9.64 -12.44 4.62
CA SER A 355 8.19 -12.68 4.62
C SER A 355 7.43 -12.06 5.80
N PHE A 356 7.98 -10.99 6.42
CA PHE A 356 7.22 -10.16 7.37
C PHE A 356 6.10 -9.41 6.64
N PHE A 357 6.37 -9.03 5.39
CA PHE A 357 5.38 -8.49 4.46
C PHE A 357 5.25 -9.42 3.26
N GLN A 358 4.08 -9.40 2.63
CA GLN A 358 3.79 -10.09 1.38
C GLN A 358 2.98 -9.16 0.47
N TYR A 359 3.02 -9.39 -0.84
CA TYR A 359 2.15 -8.67 -1.76
C TYR A 359 0.68 -8.99 -1.47
N ALA A 360 -0.20 -8.00 -1.60
CA ALA A 360 -1.63 -8.23 -1.54
C ALA A 360 -2.07 -9.15 -2.70
N PRO A 361 -3.02 -10.08 -2.50
CA PRO A 361 -3.42 -11.04 -3.54
C PRO A 361 -3.87 -10.41 -4.87
N ASN A 362 -4.47 -9.21 -4.80
CA ASN A 362 -5.08 -8.53 -5.94
C ASN A 362 -4.30 -7.29 -6.42
N ASP A 363 -3.29 -6.84 -5.68
CA ASP A 363 -2.53 -5.62 -6.00
C ASP A 363 -1.07 -5.74 -5.56
N LYS A 364 -0.17 -5.84 -6.54
CA LYS A 364 1.28 -5.93 -6.30
C LYS A 364 1.91 -4.61 -5.83
N SER A 365 1.17 -3.50 -5.84
CA SER A 365 1.62 -2.23 -5.29
C SER A 365 1.39 -2.12 -3.77
N ILE A 366 0.59 -3.03 -3.19
CA ILE A 366 0.22 -3.05 -1.78
C ILE A 366 0.91 -4.22 -1.08
N TYR A 367 1.39 -3.96 0.13
CA TYR A 367 1.97 -4.97 1.01
C TYR A 367 1.07 -5.20 2.22
N VAL A 368 0.86 -6.46 2.57
CA VAL A 368 0.10 -6.88 3.75
C VAL A 368 1.00 -7.68 4.68
N MET A 369 0.68 -7.68 5.97
CA MET A 369 1.32 -8.54 6.97
C MET A 369 0.36 -9.69 7.28
N HIS A 370 0.87 -10.91 7.39
CA HIS A 370 0.07 -12.06 7.81
C HIS A 370 -0.43 -11.88 9.26
N ASP A 371 -1.64 -12.35 9.58
CA ASP A 371 -2.28 -12.14 10.90
C ASP A 371 -1.39 -12.57 12.08
N LEU A 372 -0.81 -13.78 12.06
CA LEU A 372 0.16 -14.22 13.09
C LEU A 372 1.39 -13.30 13.26
N MET A 373 1.87 -12.69 12.17
CA MET A 373 2.96 -11.72 12.23
C MET A 373 2.47 -10.38 12.78
N ASN A 374 1.22 -10.01 12.51
CA ASN A 374 0.56 -8.85 13.08
C ASN A 374 0.34 -9.02 14.60
N ASP A 375 -0.10 -10.20 15.04
CA ASP A 375 -0.25 -10.56 16.45
C ASP A 375 1.09 -10.50 17.17
N LEU A 376 2.14 -11.06 16.56
CA LEU A 376 3.50 -10.97 17.10
C LEU A 376 3.97 -9.52 17.18
N ALA A 377 3.78 -8.73 16.12
CA ALA A 377 4.16 -7.32 16.11
C ALA A 377 3.41 -6.51 17.19
N THR A 378 2.11 -6.79 17.38
CA THR A 378 1.27 -6.16 18.41
C THR A 378 1.71 -6.56 19.81
N PHE A 379 1.99 -7.85 20.02
CA PHE A 379 2.54 -8.36 21.29
C PHE A 379 3.90 -7.71 21.63
N VAL A 380 4.78 -7.57 20.62
CA VAL A 380 6.10 -6.94 20.78
C VAL A 380 5.99 -5.43 21.02
N ALA A 381 5.02 -4.75 20.41
CA ALA A 381 4.82 -3.32 20.58
C ALA A 381 4.39 -2.94 22.01
N GLY A 382 3.79 -3.87 22.75
CA GLY A 382 3.44 -3.71 24.17
C GLY A 382 2.57 -2.47 24.44
N ASP A 383 2.83 -1.77 25.54
CA ASP A 383 2.05 -0.60 26.01
C ASP A 383 2.32 0.72 25.26
N MET A 384 3.06 0.68 24.15
CA MET A 384 3.48 1.89 23.42
C MET A 384 2.57 2.27 22.26
N PHE A 385 1.78 1.29 21.78
CA PHE A 385 0.90 1.43 20.64
C PHE A 385 -0.55 1.15 21.04
N LEU A 386 -1.48 1.94 20.49
CA LEU A 386 -2.91 1.69 20.62
C LEU A 386 -3.57 1.77 19.25
N ARG A 387 -4.28 0.70 18.88
CA ARG A 387 -5.25 0.70 17.79
C ARG A 387 -6.63 1.00 18.37
N PHE A 388 -7.21 2.13 17.99
CA PHE A 388 -8.50 2.56 18.49
C PHE A 388 -9.62 1.97 17.61
N GLU A 389 -10.38 1.01 18.15
CA GLU A 389 -11.44 0.27 17.47
C GLU A 389 -12.83 0.54 18.07
N GLN A 390 -13.89 0.35 17.27
CA GLN A 390 -15.27 0.74 17.56
C GLN A 390 -15.86 0.08 18.84
N GLN A 391 -15.42 -1.12 19.20
CA GLN A 391 -15.91 -1.84 20.39
C GLN A 391 -15.42 -1.24 21.73
N MET A 392 -14.45 -0.31 21.71
CA MET A 392 -13.93 0.33 22.93
C MET A 392 -14.80 1.49 23.45
N GLU A 393 -15.87 1.87 22.74
CA GLU A 393 -16.79 2.95 23.16
C GLU A 393 -17.60 2.60 24.42
N THR A 394 -17.82 1.32 24.70
CA THR A 394 -18.57 0.84 25.88
C THR A 394 -17.74 0.78 27.18
N GLU A 395 -16.41 0.93 27.12
CA GLU A 395 -15.48 0.80 28.26
C GLU A 395 -14.71 2.09 28.60
N MET A 396 -15.25 3.26 28.20
CA MET A 396 -14.55 4.56 28.27
C MET A 396 -13.99 4.94 29.65
N LEU A 397 -14.58 4.49 30.76
CA LEU A 397 -14.18 4.92 32.11
C LEU A 397 -12.79 4.41 32.55
N GLU A 398 -12.34 3.24 32.06
CA GLU A 398 -10.99 2.71 32.36
C GLU A 398 -9.94 3.19 31.34
N VAL A 399 -10.34 3.35 30.07
CA VAL A 399 -9.47 3.83 28.98
C VAL A 399 -9.02 5.27 29.22
N GLU A 400 -9.90 6.14 29.70
CA GLU A 400 -9.63 7.58 29.93
C GLU A 400 -8.46 7.89 30.88
N LYS A 401 -8.18 7.01 31.86
CA LYS A 401 -7.05 7.21 32.80
C LYS A 401 -5.72 6.69 32.25
N SER A 402 -5.72 5.93 31.15
CA SER A 402 -4.52 5.22 30.65
C SER A 402 -3.90 5.79 29.37
N LEU A 403 -4.58 6.69 28.64
CA LEU A 403 -4.12 7.13 27.31
C LEU A 403 -2.78 7.89 27.30
N ALA A 404 -2.35 8.44 28.44
CA ALA A 404 -1.09 9.15 28.56
C ALA A 404 0.17 8.27 28.37
N LYS A 405 0.06 6.93 28.46
CA LYS A 405 1.21 6.02 28.30
C LYS A 405 1.60 5.78 26.84
N TYR A 406 0.65 5.85 25.92
CA TYR A 406 0.85 5.51 24.52
C TYR A 406 1.63 6.59 23.77
N ARG A 407 2.48 6.15 22.83
CA ARG A 407 3.30 7.03 21.97
C ARG A 407 2.84 6.99 20.52
N HIS A 408 2.20 5.92 20.09
CA HIS A 408 1.75 5.74 18.72
C HIS A 408 0.30 5.28 18.71
N MET A 409 -0.55 5.98 17.96
CA MET A 409 -1.96 5.65 17.84
C MET A 409 -2.38 5.58 16.37
N SER A 410 -3.28 4.66 16.09
CA SER A 410 -4.01 4.63 14.83
C SER A 410 -5.48 4.40 15.09
N PHE A 411 -6.33 4.99 14.25
CA PHE A 411 -7.76 4.73 14.26
C PHE A 411 -8.23 4.44 12.85
N ILE A 412 -9.30 3.65 12.76
CA ILE A 412 -9.91 3.29 11.48
C ILE A 412 -10.72 4.50 10.98
N ARG A 413 -10.56 4.82 9.70
CA ARG A 413 -11.40 5.81 9.02
C ARG A 413 -12.79 5.23 8.85
N GLU A 414 -13.72 5.81 9.58
CA GLU A 414 -15.16 5.60 9.41
C GLU A 414 -15.70 6.73 8.55
N THR A 415 -16.81 6.49 7.86
CA THR A 415 -17.48 7.47 7.00
C THR A 415 -17.69 8.80 7.73
N TYR A 416 -17.98 8.76 9.03
CA TYR A 416 -18.13 9.94 9.88
C TYR A 416 -17.45 9.74 11.23
N VAL A 417 -16.53 10.64 11.62
CA VAL A 417 -15.85 10.59 12.92
C VAL A 417 -16.13 11.86 13.72
N GLY A 418 -17.00 11.74 14.72
CA GLY A 418 -17.37 12.82 15.65
C GLY A 418 -16.25 13.17 16.63
N TYR A 419 -16.27 14.40 17.17
CA TYR A 419 -15.27 14.84 18.15
C TYR A 419 -15.33 14.06 19.47
N GLN A 420 -16.51 13.56 19.87
CA GLN A 420 -16.69 12.83 21.13
C GLN A 420 -15.74 11.63 21.23
N LYS A 421 -15.47 10.97 20.09
CA LYS A 421 -14.50 9.86 19.98
C LYS A 421 -13.08 10.25 20.42
N PHE A 422 -12.75 11.54 20.33
CA PHE A 422 -11.44 12.09 20.60
C PHE A 422 -11.36 12.93 21.88
N GLU A 423 -12.44 13.11 22.63
CA GLU A 423 -12.40 13.85 23.91
C GLU A 423 -11.38 13.22 24.88
N ALA A 424 -11.31 11.88 24.90
CA ALA A 424 -10.31 11.17 25.70
C ALA A 424 -8.86 11.44 25.23
N PHE A 425 -8.66 11.80 23.96
CA PHE A 425 -7.34 11.99 23.35
C PHE A 425 -6.69 13.30 23.83
N GLU A 426 -7.46 14.25 24.39
CA GLU A 426 -6.91 15.47 24.98
C GLU A 426 -5.89 15.17 26.10
N LYS A 427 -5.99 14.00 26.74
CA LYS A 427 -5.06 13.54 27.79
C LYS A 427 -3.80 12.85 27.22
N ALA A 428 -3.71 12.64 25.90
CA ALA A 428 -2.61 11.92 25.24
C ALA A 428 -1.41 12.82 24.86
N ALA A 429 -0.97 13.71 25.77
CA ALA A 429 0.07 14.71 25.49
C ALA A 429 1.45 14.14 25.07
N ARG A 430 1.66 12.83 25.27
CA ARG A 430 2.89 12.08 24.95
C ARG A 430 2.91 11.48 23.54
N LEU A 431 1.82 11.66 22.78
CA LEU A 431 1.63 11.05 21.47
C LEU A 431 2.60 11.62 20.41
N ARG A 432 3.26 10.72 19.69
CA ARG A 432 4.20 11.02 18.60
C ARG A 432 3.64 10.67 17.22
N THR A 433 2.70 9.75 17.14
CA THR A 433 2.10 9.31 15.87
C THR A 433 0.60 9.21 16.01
N LEU A 434 -0.13 9.81 15.05
CA LEU A 434 -1.56 9.66 14.90
C LEU A 434 -1.89 9.39 13.43
N LEU A 435 -2.38 8.17 13.14
CA LEU A 435 -2.68 7.71 11.79
C LEU A 435 -4.16 7.36 11.63
N ALA A 436 -4.80 7.99 10.64
CA ALA A 436 -6.09 7.54 10.13
C ALA A 436 -5.87 6.49 9.02
N VAL A 437 -6.34 5.26 9.22
CA VAL A 437 -6.09 4.10 8.34
C VAL A 437 -7.37 3.69 7.62
N PRO A 438 -7.36 3.40 6.30
CA PRO A 438 -8.55 2.86 5.61
C PRO A 438 -9.00 1.52 6.19
N PHE A 439 -10.28 1.21 6.05
CA PHE A 439 -10.82 -0.15 6.23
C PHE A 439 -11.17 -0.74 4.86
N GLY A 440 -10.60 -1.90 4.51
CA GLY A 440 -10.93 -2.63 3.27
C GLY A 440 -10.43 -2.00 1.96
N GLU A 441 -11.00 -2.45 0.83
CA GLU A 441 -10.72 -1.90 -0.51
C GLU A 441 -11.40 -0.53 -0.68
N GLU A 442 -10.61 0.54 -0.88
CA GLU A 442 -11.11 1.91 -1.08
C GLU A 442 -11.79 2.04 -2.45
N GLN A 443 -13.10 2.30 -2.47
CA GLN A 443 -13.78 2.76 -3.68
C GLN A 443 -13.67 4.28 -3.80
N SER A 444 -13.53 4.79 -5.03
CA SER A 444 -13.29 6.21 -5.34
C SER A 444 -14.39 7.19 -4.92
N TRP A 445 -15.54 6.67 -4.46
CA TRP A 445 -16.71 7.44 -4.05
C TRP A 445 -16.92 7.48 -2.53
N ASN A 446 -16.05 6.81 -1.75
CA ASN A 446 -16.16 6.82 -0.29
C ASN A 446 -15.71 8.19 0.24
N HIS A 447 -16.65 8.95 0.79
CA HIS A 447 -16.38 10.21 1.48
C HIS A 447 -16.26 9.95 2.98
N TYR A 448 -15.12 10.33 3.57
CA TYR A 448 -14.88 10.24 5.01
C TYR A 448 -14.87 11.64 5.60
N TYR A 449 -15.54 11.86 6.72
CA TYR A 449 -15.66 13.17 7.34
C TYR A 449 -15.10 13.15 8.77
N LEU A 450 -14.39 14.22 9.12
CA LEU A 450 -13.77 14.42 10.42
C LEU A 450 -14.24 15.75 10.97
N SER A 451 -14.75 15.77 12.21
CA SER A 451 -15.20 17.01 12.85
C SER A 451 -14.08 18.07 12.86
N ASN A 452 -14.38 19.30 12.42
CA ASN A 452 -13.42 20.41 12.46
C ASN A 452 -12.88 20.70 13.87
N LYS A 453 -13.64 20.35 14.92
CA LYS A 453 -13.17 20.44 16.32
C LYS A 453 -11.91 19.61 16.56
N PHE A 454 -11.69 18.53 15.81
CA PHE A 454 -10.47 17.74 15.88
C PHE A 454 -9.22 18.60 15.62
N LEU A 455 -9.22 19.36 14.52
CA LEU A 455 -8.08 20.20 14.13
C LEU A 455 -7.90 21.42 15.05
N VAL A 456 -9.00 21.99 15.56
CA VAL A 456 -8.97 23.22 16.36
C VAL A 456 -8.73 22.94 17.85
N ASN A 457 -9.32 21.87 18.39
CA ASN A 457 -9.29 21.59 19.83
C ASN A 457 -8.26 20.51 20.21
N LEU A 458 -8.23 19.38 19.48
CA LEU A 458 -7.36 18.26 19.85
C LEU A 458 -5.90 18.48 19.44
N ILE A 459 -5.64 18.88 18.19
CA ILE A 459 -4.28 19.02 17.67
C ILE A 459 -3.36 19.88 18.57
N PRO A 460 -3.79 21.04 19.11
CA PRO A 460 -2.98 21.82 20.05
C PRO A 460 -2.57 21.08 21.33
N GLN A 461 -3.34 20.06 21.76
CA GLN A 461 -3.07 19.26 22.95
C GLN A 461 -2.08 18.11 22.71
N LEU A 462 -1.63 17.92 21.46
CA LEU A 462 -0.70 16.87 21.05
C LEU A 462 0.66 17.46 20.61
N PRO A 463 1.40 18.16 21.49
CA PRO A 463 2.56 18.96 21.09
C PRO A 463 3.75 18.13 20.58
N LEU A 464 3.85 16.86 20.97
CA LEU A 464 4.97 15.96 20.65
C LEU A 464 4.78 15.17 19.35
N LEU A 465 3.73 15.50 18.58
CA LEU A 465 3.39 14.79 17.35
C LEU A 465 4.48 14.96 16.29
N ARG A 466 4.97 13.83 15.78
CA ARG A 466 5.96 13.72 14.69
C ARG A 466 5.34 13.25 13.38
N VAL A 467 4.28 12.43 13.46
CA VAL A 467 3.59 11.85 12.30
C VAL A 467 2.09 12.10 12.44
N LEU A 468 1.52 12.84 11.49
CA LEU A 468 0.09 13.06 11.36
C LEU A 468 -0.39 12.68 9.96
N SER A 469 -1.36 11.78 9.87
CA SER A 469 -2.02 11.42 8.61
C SER A 469 -3.52 11.54 8.75
N LEU A 470 -4.10 12.46 7.98
CA LEU A 470 -5.55 12.70 7.86
C LEU A 470 -6.02 12.46 6.41
N ARG A 471 -5.34 11.54 5.70
CA ARG A 471 -5.64 11.21 4.32
C ARG A 471 -7.12 10.87 4.11
N GLY A 472 -7.68 11.37 3.01
CA GLY A 472 -9.01 11.00 2.52
C GLY A 472 -10.18 11.56 3.33
N PHE A 473 -9.93 12.42 4.31
CA PHE A 473 -11.01 13.14 4.98
C PHE A 473 -11.44 14.38 4.19
N GLY A 474 -12.73 14.73 4.23
CA GLY A 474 -13.34 15.92 3.63
C GLY A 474 -12.94 17.25 4.28
N ILE A 475 -11.66 17.43 4.63
CA ILE A 475 -11.12 18.64 5.26
C ILE A 475 -10.97 19.73 4.19
N ARG A 476 -11.60 20.90 4.39
CA ARG A 476 -11.52 22.06 3.47
C ARG A 476 -10.53 23.13 3.91
N GLU A 477 -10.31 23.26 5.21
CA GLU A 477 -9.43 24.28 5.79
C GLU A 477 -8.54 23.65 6.88
N VAL A 478 -7.26 24.02 6.88
CA VAL A 478 -6.30 23.64 7.91
C VAL A 478 -6.04 24.86 8.79
N PRO A 479 -6.31 24.80 10.11
CA PRO A 479 -6.18 25.97 10.97
C PRO A 479 -4.71 26.36 11.18
N GLU A 480 -4.47 27.66 11.44
CA GLU A 480 -3.14 28.22 11.77
C GLU A 480 -2.43 27.50 12.94
N LEU A 481 -3.22 26.87 13.83
CA LEU A 481 -2.73 26.10 14.96
C LEU A 481 -1.86 24.89 14.56
N ILE A 482 -1.97 24.40 13.33
CA ILE A 482 -1.12 23.29 12.85
C ILE A 482 0.38 23.62 12.96
N GLY A 483 0.74 24.90 12.80
CA GLY A 483 2.12 25.38 12.93
C GLY A 483 2.69 25.31 14.36
N ASN A 484 1.87 24.98 15.35
CA ASN A 484 2.32 24.75 16.73
C ASN A 484 2.95 23.35 16.92
N LEU A 485 2.75 22.41 15.99
CA LEU A 485 3.32 21.05 16.04
C LEU A 485 4.80 21.03 15.64
N LYS A 486 5.66 21.67 16.43
CA LYS A 486 7.06 21.92 16.07
C LYS A 486 7.90 20.67 15.80
N HIS A 487 7.50 19.52 16.33
CA HIS A 487 8.18 18.23 16.13
C HIS A 487 7.70 17.48 14.89
N LEU A 488 6.70 17.99 14.17
CA LEU A 488 6.13 17.28 13.03
C LEU A 488 7.17 17.08 11.93
N ARG A 489 7.33 15.82 11.52
CA ARG A 489 8.26 15.37 10.46
C ARG A 489 7.52 14.85 9.24
N TYR A 490 6.34 14.29 9.44
CA TYR A 490 5.48 13.74 8.41
C TYR A 490 4.07 14.31 8.56
N LEU A 491 3.58 14.95 7.50
CA LEU A 491 2.20 15.42 7.39
C LEU A 491 1.58 14.90 6.10
N ASN A 492 0.52 14.11 6.22
CA ASN A 492 -0.24 13.63 5.08
C ASN A 492 -1.68 14.16 5.12
N LEU A 493 -2.00 15.00 4.14
CA LEU A 493 -3.33 15.55 3.87
C LEU A 493 -3.82 15.13 2.49
N SER A 494 -3.26 14.08 1.89
CA SER A 494 -3.63 13.62 0.55
C SER A 494 -5.13 13.29 0.47
N GLN A 495 -5.74 13.52 -0.69
CA GLN A 495 -7.15 13.24 -0.97
C GLN A 495 -8.11 14.00 -0.05
N THR A 496 -7.70 15.16 0.47
CA THR A 496 -8.57 16.08 1.19
C THR A 496 -9.10 17.18 0.26
N GLU A 497 -10.07 17.96 0.71
CA GLU A 497 -10.67 19.06 -0.06
C GLU A 497 -10.03 20.44 0.22
N ILE A 498 -8.80 20.47 0.76
CA ILE A 498 -8.17 21.71 1.20
C ILE A 498 -8.01 22.71 0.05
N GLU A 499 -8.34 23.97 0.32
CA GLU A 499 -8.18 25.04 -0.68
C GLU A 499 -6.82 25.73 -0.59
N GLU A 500 -6.30 25.93 0.63
CA GLU A 500 -5.03 26.60 0.92
C GLU A 500 -4.39 26.00 2.17
N LEU A 501 -3.06 26.15 2.30
CA LEU A 501 -2.33 25.85 3.54
C LEU A 501 -2.10 27.14 4.35
N PRO A 502 -2.20 27.11 5.69
CA PRO A 502 -2.02 28.29 6.54
C PRO A 502 -0.57 28.80 6.52
N GLU A 503 -0.36 30.09 6.75
CA GLU A 503 0.98 30.70 6.76
C GLU A 503 1.86 30.14 7.87
N ASN A 504 1.30 29.68 8.99
CA ASN A 504 2.11 29.04 10.04
C ASN A 504 2.61 27.63 9.69
N ILE A 505 2.26 27.05 8.54
CA ILE A 505 2.87 25.78 8.10
C ILE A 505 4.40 25.89 8.00
N GLY A 506 4.93 27.06 7.63
CA GLY A 506 6.36 27.34 7.58
C GLY A 506 7.07 27.37 8.95
N ASN A 507 6.33 27.22 10.05
CA ASN A 507 6.90 27.07 11.39
C ASN A 507 7.23 25.60 11.74
N LEU A 508 6.89 24.66 10.87
CA LEU A 508 7.21 23.23 11.02
C LEU A 508 8.65 22.94 10.57
N TYR A 509 9.64 23.50 11.28
CA TYR A 509 11.05 23.46 10.86
C TYR A 509 11.65 22.04 10.72
N ASN A 510 11.04 21.04 11.39
CA ASN A 510 11.45 19.63 11.31
C ASN A 510 10.71 18.83 10.24
N LEU A 511 9.81 19.45 9.46
CA LEU A 511 9.01 18.75 8.48
C LEU A 511 9.91 18.18 7.37
N GLN A 512 9.86 16.87 7.18
CA GLN A 512 10.66 16.13 6.21
C GLN A 512 9.81 15.65 5.04
N MET A 513 8.53 15.33 5.28
CA MET A 513 7.60 14.85 4.27
C MET A 513 6.25 15.56 4.39
N LEU A 514 5.79 16.11 3.27
CA LEU A 514 4.48 16.70 3.11
C LEU A 514 3.79 16.08 1.89
N ILE A 515 2.63 15.46 2.11
CA ILE A 515 1.86 14.80 1.05
C ILE A 515 0.51 15.50 0.90
N LEU A 516 0.30 16.12 -0.25
CA LEU A 516 -0.94 16.79 -0.69
C LEU A 516 -1.48 16.17 -1.98
N PHE A 517 -1.07 14.93 -2.28
CA PHE A 517 -1.53 14.18 -3.45
C PHE A 517 -3.06 14.16 -3.52
N GLY A 518 -3.65 14.48 -4.68
CA GLY A 518 -5.09 14.43 -4.87
C GLY A 518 -5.88 15.49 -4.10
N CYS A 519 -5.23 16.52 -3.57
CA CYS A 519 -5.92 17.70 -3.01
C CYS A 519 -6.50 18.54 -4.14
N LYS A 520 -7.63 18.10 -4.69
CA LYS A 520 -8.16 18.61 -5.96
C LYS A 520 -8.48 20.10 -5.95
N ARG A 521 -8.81 20.68 -4.78
CA ARG A 521 -9.19 22.09 -4.59
C ARG A 521 -8.04 23.03 -4.20
N LEU A 522 -6.82 22.52 -4.01
CA LEU A 522 -5.68 23.32 -3.56
C LEU A 522 -5.30 24.37 -4.61
N LYS A 523 -5.33 25.65 -4.24
CA LYS A 523 -5.10 26.79 -5.16
C LYS A 523 -3.70 27.39 -5.03
N LYS A 524 -3.17 27.50 -3.81
CA LYS A 524 -1.94 28.23 -3.50
C LYS A 524 -1.15 27.58 -2.36
N LEU A 525 0.16 27.85 -2.33
CA LEU A 525 1.05 27.55 -1.21
C LEU A 525 1.46 28.86 -0.50
N PRO A 526 1.62 28.85 0.84
CA PRO A 526 1.94 30.04 1.62
C PRO A 526 3.37 30.53 1.37
N LYS A 527 3.62 31.84 1.57
CA LYS A 527 4.96 32.45 1.37
C LYS A 527 5.98 31.93 2.38
N SER A 528 5.53 31.52 3.56
CA SER A 528 6.39 30.93 4.59
C SER A 528 6.98 29.56 4.23
N PHE A 529 6.52 28.91 3.16
CA PHE A 529 6.91 27.54 2.79
C PHE A 529 8.43 27.38 2.59
N VAL A 530 9.12 28.42 2.12
CA VAL A 530 10.58 28.45 1.92
C VAL A 530 11.39 28.27 3.21
N LYS A 531 10.76 28.38 4.38
CA LYS A 531 11.39 28.15 5.70
C LYS A 531 11.58 26.66 6.03
N LEU A 532 10.95 25.75 5.30
CA LEU A 532 11.00 24.30 5.54
C LEU A 532 12.30 23.67 5.03
N LYS A 533 13.47 24.14 5.51
CA LYS A 533 14.80 23.74 5.01
C LYS A 533 15.14 22.25 5.21
N GLN A 534 14.40 21.54 6.09
CA GLN A 534 14.53 20.09 6.32
C GLN A 534 13.62 19.23 5.42
N LEU A 535 12.78 19.85 4.59
CA LEU A 535 11.85 19.13 3.73
C LEU A 535 12.62 18.34 2.68
N ARG A 536 12.29 17.04 2.57
CA ARG A 536 12.91 16.08 1.65
C ARG A 536 11.94 15.59 0.60
N HIS A 537 10.67 15.43 0.97
CA HIS A 537 9.66 14.87 0.10
C HIS A 537 8.44 15.76 0.08
N PHE A 538 8.11 16.30 -1.09
CA PHE A 538 6.91 17.08 -1.30
C PHE A 538 6.11 16.52 -2.47
N ASP A 539 4.95 15.92 -2.16
CA ASP A 539 4.07 15.35 -3.17
C ASP A 539 2.82 16.20 -3.36
N ILE A 540 2.69 16.77 -4.55
CA ILE A 540 1.57 17.60 -5.01
C ILE A 540 0.99 17.07 -6.33
N ARG A 541 1.12 15.77 -6.61
CA ARG A 541 0.44 15.14 -7.75
C ARG A 541 -1.07 15.28 -7.64
N ASP A 542 -1.75 15.33 -8.78
CA ASP A 542 -3.21 15.50 -8.87
C ASP A 542 -3.75 16.71 -8.08
N THR A 543 -3.06 17.87 -8.22
CA THR A 543 -3.51 19.18 -7.72
C THR A 543 -3.78 20.12 -8.91
N PRO A 544 -4.95 20.01 -9.57
CA PRO A 544 -5.22 20.71 -10.83
C PRO A 544 -5.36 22.23 -10.68
N PHE A 545 -5.87 22.74 -9.55
CA PHE A 545 -6.03 24.18 -9.32
C PHE A 545 -4.78 24.87 -8.74
N LEU A 546 -3.74 24.12 -8.38
CA LEU A 546 -2.47 24.69 -7.96
C LEU A 546 -1.72 25.15 -9.20
N ASN A 547 -1.70 26.47 -9.42
CA ASN A 547 -1.22 27.10 -10.64
C ASN A 547 0.12 27.82 -10.49
N MET A 548 0.67 27.92 -9.28
CA MET A 548 1.91 28.64 -9.02
C MET A 548 2.65 28.01 -7.83
N LEU A 549 3.98 27.93 -7.94
CA LEU A 549 4.87 27.61 -6.83
C LEU A 549 5.53 28.91 -6.32
N PRO A 550 5.68 29.09 -4.99
CA PRO A 550 6.31 30.28 -4.44
C PRO A 550 7.79 30.37 -4.78
N VAL A 551 8.27 31.58 -5.08
CA VAL A 551 9.69 31.90 -5.29
C VAL A 551 10.54 31.48 -4.07
N GLY A 552 11.73 30.92 -4.32
CA GLY A 552 12.67 30.49 -3.29
C GLY A 552 12.54 29.01 -2.89
N ILE A 553 11.62 28.25 -3.50
CA ILE A 553 11.59 26.78 -3.35
C ILE A 553 12.91 26.15 -3.84
N GLY A 554 13.59 26.76 -4.82
CA GLY A 554 14.91 26.32 -5.27
C GLY A 554 15.98 26.27 -4.17
N GLU A 555 15.78 26.99 -3.06
CA GLU A 555 16.70 27.01 -1.92
C GLU A 555 16.56 25.80 -0.98
N LEU A 556 15.55 24.95 -1.17
CA LEU A 556 15.31 23.76 -0.34
C LEU A 556 16.27 22.62 -0.74
N ARG A 557 17.57 22.79 -0.44
CA ARG A 557 18.66 21.87 -0.87
C ARG A 557 18.53 20.43 -0.35
N SER A 558 17.74 20.22 0.71
CA SER A 558 17.43 18.92 1.29
C SER A 558 16.40 18.12 0.48
N LEU A 559 15.71 18.76 -0.47
CA LEU A 559 14.63 18.16 -1.24
C LEU A 559 15.17 17.05 -2.16
N ARG A 560 14.55 15.87 -2.02
CA ARG A 560 14.84 14.64 -2.76
C ARG A 560 13.75 14.33 -3.77
N THR A 561 12.49 14.63 -3.47
CA THR A 561 11.38 14.44 -4.40
C THR A 561 10.48 15.68 -4.40
N LEU A 562 10.18 16.17 -5.60
CA LEU A 562 9.21 17.23 -5.86
C LEU A 562 8.42 16.81 -7.08
N THR A 563 7.17 16.40 -6.89
CA THR A 563 6.45 15.67 -7.94
C THR A 563 5.85 16.55 -9.03
N LYS A 564 5.67 17.85 -8.79
CA LYS A 564 5.17 18.83 -9.77
C LYS A 564 5.96 20.15 -9.65
N ILE A 565 6.37 20.73 -10.76
CA ILE A 565 6.93 22.07 -10.89
C ILE A 565 6.05 22.89 -11.82
N ILE A 566 5.77 24.14 -11.45
CA ILE A 566 4.98 25.06 -12.27
C ILE A 566 5.82 26.32 -12.44
N ILE A 567 6.27 26.58 -13.67
CA ILE A 567 7.10 27.73 -13.99
C ILE A 567 6.20 28.96 -14.10
N GLY A 568 6.47 29.96 -13.25
CA GLY A 568 5.75 31.24 -13.26
C GLY A 568 6.16 32.12 -14.44
N GLY A 569 5.21 32.91 -14.96
CA GLY A 569 5.47 33.94 -15.96
C GLY A 569 5.74 35.32 -15.37
N ASP A 570 5.54 35.48 -14.06
CA ASP A 570 5.66 36.71 -13.27
C ASP A 570 6.77 36.63 -12.21
N GLU A 571 7.20 37.78 -11.68
CA GLU A 571 8.31 37.85 -10.71
C GLU A 571 8.03 37.16 -9.35
N GLU A 572 6.76 36.83 -9.05
CA GLU A 572 6.38 36.14 -7.81
C GLU A 572 6.38 34.61 -7.92
N GLY A 573 6.51 34.06 -9.14
CA GLY A 573 6.46 32.63 -9.41
C GLY A 573 7.83 31.95 -9.51
N PHE A 574 7.84 30.62 -9.38
CA PHE A 574 9.05 29.81 -9.50
C PHE A 574 9.69 29.92 -10.89
N ALA A 575 10.96 30.32 -10.94
CA ALA A 575 11.73 30.40 -12.18
C ALA A 575 12.43 29.07 -12.48
N ILE A 576 12.53 28.67 -13.76
CA ILE A 576 13.20 27.40 -14.13
C ILE A 576 14.67 27.34 -13.65
N THR A 577 15.36 28.48 -13.54
CA THR A 577 16.74 28.57 -13.04
C THR A 577 16.88 28.16 -11.57
N GLU A 578 15.81 28.23 -10.78
CA GLU A 578 15.79 27.76 -9.38
C GLU A 578 16.02 26.25 -9.27
N LEU A 579 15.73 25.47 -10.32
CA LEU A 579 15.99 24.03 -10.36
C LEU A 579 17.46 23.69 -10.09
N LYS A 580 18.40 24.58 -10.44
CA LYS A 580 19.83 24.41 -10.17
C LYS A 580 20.14 24.23 -8.68
N GLY A 581 19.32 24.82 -7.79
CA GLY A 581 19.44 24.63 -6.35
C GLY A 581 18.99 23.25 -5.87
N LEU A 582 18.15 22.55 -6.65
CA LEU A 582 17.55 21.26 -6.35
C LEU A 582 18.31 20.07 -6.99
N SER A 583 19.64 20.08 -6.87
CA SER A 583 20.54 19.09 -7.50
C SER A 583 20.39 17.63 -7.03
N ASN A 584 19.58 17.38 -6.00
CA ASN A 584 19.41 16.08 -5.35
C ASN A 584 18.08 15.40 -5.66
N LEU A 585 17.29 15.94 -6.61
CA LEU A 585 16.00 15.39 -7.01
C LEU A 585 16.15 14.01 -7.64
N ARG A 586 15.22 13.11 -7.31
CA ARG A 586 15.09 11.75 -7.83
C ARG A 586 13.62 11.32 -7.89
N GLY A 587 13.36 10.22 -8.59
CA GLY A 587 12.01 9.66 -8.71
C GLY A 587 11.19 10.35 -9.80
N GLU A 588 9.98 10.79 -9.45
CA GLU A 588 9.00 11.36 -10.39
C GLU A 588 8.93 12.88 -10.29
N ILE A 589 8.90 13.55 -11.44
CA ILE A 589 8.66 15.00 -11.56
C ILE A 589 7.87 15.34 -12.83
N SER A 590 6.90 16.23 -12.71
CA SER A 590 6.19 16.84 -13.85
C SER A 590 6.47 18.35 -13.88
N ILE A 591 7.10 18.86 -14.93
CA ILE A 591 7.38 20.28 -15.13
C ILE A 591 6.31 20.87 -16.05
N LYS A 592 5.57 21.87 -15.57
CA LYS A 592 4.51 22.56 -16.30
C LYS A 592 4.84 24.03 -16.53
N GLY A 593 4.26 24.61 -17.57
CA GLY A 593 4.42 26.02 -17.89
C GLY A 593 5.74 26.36 -18.59
N LEU A 594 6.32 25.41 -19.35
CA LEU A 594 7.58 25.67 -20.06
C LEU A 594 7.47 26.79 -21.10
N HIS A 595 6.27 27.16 -21.57
CA HIS A 595 6.06 28.35 -22.40
C HIS A 595 6.52 29.67 -21.74
N ASN A 596 6.67 29.70 -20.41
CA ASN A 596 7.20 30.85 -19.67
C ASN A 596 8.75 30.92 -19.67
N VAL A 597 9.43 29.91 -20.24
CA VAL A 597 10.90 29.88 -20.30
C VAL A 597 11.41 30.83 -21.37
N GLN A 598 12.08 31.89 -20.95
CA GLN A 598 12.55 32.96 -21.84
C GLN A 598 13.79 32.61 -22.67
N SER A 599 14.53 31.56 -22.30
CA SER A 599 15.80 31.19 -22.95
C SER A 599 16.13 29.71 -22.79
N ALA A 600 16.59 29.08 -23.86
CA ALA A 600 17.11 27.71 -23.83
C ALA A 600 18.32 27.55 -22.88
N MET A 601 19.10 28.62 -22.65
CA MET A 601 20.18 28.57 -21.65
C MET A 601 19.67 28.36 -20.22
N HIS A 602 18.52 28.92 -19.86
CA HIS A 602 17.92 28.70 -18.54
C HIS A 602 17.49 27.24 -18.37
N ALA A 603 16.97 26.62 -19.43
CA ALA A 603 16.61 25.21 -19.46
C ALA A 603 17.83 24.30 -19.32
N ARG A 604 18.94 24.64 -20.02
CA ARG A 604 20.22 23.93 -19.91
C ARG A 604 20.76 23.92 -18.48
N GLU A 605 20.71 25.07 -17.79
CA GLU A 605 21.15 25.16 -16.40
C GLU A 605 20.30 24.27 -15.47
N ALA A 606 18.99 24.23 -15.71
CA ALA A 606 18.04 23.43 -14.93
C ALA A 606 18.21 21.91 -15.15
N ASN A 607 18.58 21.47 -16.36
CA ASN A 607 18.68 20.05 -16.71
C ASN A 607 19.70 19.27 -15.86
N SER A 608 20.69 19.96 -15.25
CA SER A 608 21.63 19.35 -14.31
C SER A 608 20.96 18.67 -13.10
N SER A 609 19.77 19.12 -12.70
CA SER A 609 19.01 18.58 -11.56
C SER A 609 18.07 17.44 -11.93
N LEU A 610 17.92 17.12 -13.23
CA LEU A 610 16.97 16.11 -13.74
C LEU A 610 17.62 14.74 -14.02
N ARG A 611 18.88 14.53 -13.60
CA ARG A 611 19.68 13.36 -14.00
C ARG A 611 19.33 12.05 -13.30
N ARG A 612 18.71 12.11 -12.12
CA ARG A 612 18.45 10.93 -11.25
C ARG A 612 16.97 10.55 -11.20
N LEU A 613 16.21 10.98 -12.21
CA LEU A 613 14.77 10.77 -12.30
C LEU A 613 14.47 9.42 -12.94
N THR A 614 13.42 8.77 -12.45
CA THR A 614 12.84 7.58 -13.07
C THR A 614 11.60 7.92 -13.89
N LYS A 615 10.90 9.02 -13.56
CA LYS A 615 9.73 9.48 -14.30
C LYS A 615 9.78 10.98 -14.54
N LEU A 616 9.58 11.40 -15.80
CA LEU A 616 9.63 12.80 -16.20
C LEU A 616 8.42 13.17 -17.06
N GLY A 617 7.66 14.16 -16.61
CA GLY A 617 6.63 14.83 -17.39
C GLY A 617 7.08 16.22 -17.81
N LEU A 618 6.95 16.57 -19.09
CA LEU A 618 7.23 17.90 -19.63
C LEU A 618 5.96 18.47 -20.27
N ASN A 619 5.46 19.58 -19.73
CA ASN A 619 4.25 20.24 -20.19
C ASN A 619 4.59 21.68 -20.62
N TRP A 620 4.38 21.98 -21.90
CA TRP A 620 4.65 23.30 -22.44
C TRP A 620 3.63 24.33 -21.95
N GLY A 621 2.35 24.07 -22.13
CA GLY A 621 1.22 24.88 -21.70
C GLY A 621 0.48 25.53 -22.89
N ASN A 622 -0.75 25.98 -22.67
CA ASN A 622 -1.71 26.38 -23.71
C ASN A 622 -1.45 27.77 -24.33
N GLY A 623 -0.19 28.20 -24.42
CA GLY A 623 0.18 29.50 -24.99
C GLY A 623 0.51 29.38 -26.47
N SER A 624 -0.13 30.19 -27.31
CA SER A 624 0.10 30.22 -28.76
C SER A 624 1.57 30.53 -29.09
N GLY A 625 2.36 29.50 -29.37
CA GLY A 625 3.81 29.56 -29.24
C GLY A 625 4.64 29.08 -30.42
N GLY A 626 4.09 28.93 -31.64
CA GLY A 626 4.80 28.34 -32.80
C GLY A 626 6.09 29.05 -33.27
N GLY A 627 7.19 28.93 -32.51
CA GLY A 627 8.51 29.50 -32.77
C GLY A 627 9.64 28.51 -32.46
N THR A 628 10.89 28.87 -32.77
CA THR A 628 12.06 27.97 -32.61
C THR A 628 12.44 27.69 -31.16
N LEU A 629 12.06 28.58 -30.23
CA LEU A 629 12.44 28.50 -28.82
C LEU A 629 11.90 27.23 -28.14
N GLU A 630 10.73 26.72 -28.55
CA GLU A 630 10.12 25.54 -27.94
C GLU A 630 10.99 24.29 -28.15
N LYS A 631 11.43 24.09 -29.39
CA LYS A 631 12.39 23.04 -29.76
C LYS A 631 13.71 23.20 -29.01
N ASP A 632 14.25 24.42 -28.95
CA ASP A 632 15.53 24.68 -28.28
C ASP A 632 15.47 24.38 -26.78
N VAL A 633 14.38 24.79 -26.09
CA VAL A 633 14.16 24.50 -24.67
C VAL A 633 14.06 22.99 -24.43
N PHE A 634 13.26 22.27 -25.22
CA PHE A 634 13.13 20.81 -25.08
C PHE A 634 14.42 20.06 -25.42
N ASN A 635 15.21 20.54 -26.39
CA ASN A 635 16.54 19.99 -26.69
C ASN A 635 17.48 20.11 -25.48
N GLU A 636 17.46 21.25 -24.79
CA GLU A 636 18.28 21.48 -23.60
C GLU A 636 17.78 20.71 -22.36
N LEU A 637 16.48 20.36 -22.31
CA LEU A 637 15.86 19.49 -21.29
C LEU A 637 15.95 17.99 -21.62
N LYS A 638 16.90 17.58 -22.47
CA LYS A 638 17.13 16.17 -22.80
C LYS A 638 17.19 15.30 -21.52
N PRO A 639 16.30 14.30 -21.37
CA PRO A 639 16.30 13.40 -20.23
C PRO A 639 17.55 12.51 -20.18
N HIS A 640 17.96 12.09 -18.98
CA HIS A 640 18.98 11.05 -18.84
C HIS A 640 18.38 9.68 -19.13
N THR A 641 19.03 8.90 -19.99
CA THR A 641 18.45 7.69 -20.61
C THR A 641 18.54 6.42 -19.78
N ASP A 642 19.46 6.36 -18.80
CA ASP A 642 19.84 5.10 -18.17
C ASP A 642 18.86 4.66 -17.06
N MET A 643 18.18 5.62 -16.42
CA MET A 643 17.29 5.39 -15.27
C MET A 643 15.82 5.75 -15.57
N LEU A 644 15.53 6.33 -16.74
CA LEU A 644 14.19 6.83 -17.05
C LEU A 644 13.27 5.68 -17.49
N GLU A 645 12.27 5.40 -16.66
CA GLU A 645 11.22 4.39 -16.85
C GLU A 645 9.98 4.98 -17.52
N GLU A 646 9.66 6.25 -17.25
CA GLU A 646 8.46 6.93 -17.79
C GLU A 646 8.77 8.33 -18.32
N LEU A 647 8.34 8.60 -19.55
CA LEU A 647 8.41 9.92 -20.18
C LEU A 647 7.02 10.35 -20.66
N LYS A 648 6.57 11.52 -20.22
CA LYS A 648 5.33 12.14 -20.67
C LYS A 648 5.59 13.52 -21.26
N VAL A 649 5.05 13.82 -22.43
CA VAL A 649 5.13 15.15 -23.05
C VAL A 649 3.71 15.65 -23.33
N GLU A 650 3.40 16.86 -22.87
CA GLU A 650 2.06 17.47 -22.96
C GLU A 650 2.13 18.87 -23.61
N PHE A 651 1.13 19.22 -24.43
CA PHE A 651 0.89 20.56 -25.00
C PHE A 651 2.05 21.15 -25.83
N TYR A 652 2.92 20.32 -26.38
CA TYR A 652 4.00 20.84 -27.22
C TYR A 652 3.44 21.33 -28.56
N GLU A 653 3.61 22.61 -28.85
CA GLU A 653 3.09 23.28 -30.06
C GLU A 653 4.08 23.32 -31.23
N GLY A 654 5.30 22.81 -31.03
CA GLY A 654 6.35 22.85 -32.04
C GLY A 654 6.06 21.94 -33.23
N ILE A 655 6.50 22.38 -34.41
CA ILE A 655 6.34 21.63 -35.67
C ILE A 655 7.34 20.46 -35.75
N GLU A 656 8.55 20.67 -35.23
CA GLU A 656 9.64 19.67 -35.21
C GLU A 656 9.95 19.25 -33.78
N PHE A 657 9.85 17.96 -33.48
CA PHE A 657 10.12 17.45 -32.13
C PHE A 657 11.63 17.50 -31.78
N PRO A 658 12.02 17.65 -30.49
CA PRO A 658 13.41 17.63 -30.07
C PRO A 658 14.20 16.41 -30.60
N VAL A 659 15.47 16.68 -30.96
CA VAL A 659 16.32 15.74 -31.71
C VAL A 659 16.63 14.44 -30.96
N TRP A 660 16.41 14.39 -29.65
CA TRP A 660 16.71 13.20 -28.84
C TRP A 660 15.58 12.16 -28.82
N VAL A 661 14.42 12.44 -29.41
CA VAL A 661 13.26 11.52 -29.42
C VAL A 661 13.34 10.66 -30.68
N GLY A 662 13.99 9.51 -30.56
CA GLY A 662 14.12 8.54 -31.66
C GLY A 662 15.36 8.68 -32.54
N ASP A 663 16.28 9.60 -32.25
CA ASP A 663 17.59 9.66 -32.94
C ASP A 663 18.68 8.89 -32.15
N PRO A 664 19.35 7.89 -32.74
CA PRO A 664 20.47 7.20 -32.10
C PRO A 664 21.78 7.99 -32.02
N CYS A 665 21.97 9.11 -32.74
CA CYS A 665 23.03 10.12 -32.51
C CYS A 665 23.12 11.10 -33.71
N MET A 666 22.94 12.39 -33.41
CA MET A 666 23.59 13.57 -34.04
C MET A 666 23.79 13.54 -35.57
N TYR A 667 22.90 14.22 -36.30
CA TYR A 667 23.28 14.86 -37.57
C TYR A 667 23.09 16.36 -37.47
N GLU A 668 24.16 17.08 -37.21
CA GLU A 668 24.25 18.46 -37.70
C GLU A 668 25.60 18.66 -38.35
N VAL A 669 25.65 19.59 -39.31
CA VAL A 669 26.86 20.00 -40.07
C VAL A 669 27.13 19.14 -41.32
N LYS A 670 27.27 19.84 -42.45
CA LYS A 670 27.69 19.32 -43.77
C LYS A 670 29.12 18.73 -43.74
N VAL A 671 29.34 17.63 -43.02
CA VAL A 671 30.61 16.89 -42.76
C VAL A 671 31.23 17.21 -41.39
N ILE A 672 31.34 16.18 -40.53
CA ILE A 672 32.44 15.99 -39.56
C ILE A 672 32.83 14.49 -39.56
N GLY A 673 34.14 14.24 -39.62
CA GLY A 673 34.77 12.94 -39.83
C GLY A 673 35.00 12.08 -38.58
N SER A 674 35.66 10.95 -38.82
CA SER A 674 35.84 9.75 -37.99
C SER A 674 36.66 9.88 -36.69
N GLU A 675 36.62 11.01 -35.99
CA GLU A 675 37.43 11.23 -34.78
C GLU A 675 36.65 11.09 -33.45
N PHE A 676 35.40 10.64 -33.49
CA PHE A 676 34.59 10.36 -32.29
C PHE A 676 33.99 8.94 -32.24
N THR A 677 34.67 7.95 -32.82
CA THR A 677 34.27 6.55 -32.68
C THR A 677 34.87 5.90 -31.43
N GLY A 678 34.01 5.65 -30.45
CA GLY A 678 34.23 4.69 -29.38
C GLY A 678 32.93 3.94 -29.11
N THR A 679 32.73 2.82 -29.82
CA THR A 679 31.64 1.82 -29.64
C THR A 679 30.20 2.34 -29.79
N SER A 680 29.73 2.52 -31.03
CA SER A 680 28.32 2.73 -31.35
C SER A 680 27.55 1.40 -31.34
N ASN A 681 26.94 1.08 -30.20
CA ASN A 681 25.91 0.05 -30.04
C ASN A 681 24.98 0.37 -28.84
N VAL A 682 24.59 1.64 -28.68
CA VAL A 682 23.76 2.07 -27.55
C VAL A 682 22.33 2.25 -28.04
N THR A 683 21.44 1.35 -27.63
CA THR A 683 19.98 1.57 -27.67
C THR A 683 19.66 2.80 -26.83
N ALA A 684 19.09 3.85 -27.42
CA ALA A 684 18.57 4.98 -26.65
C ALA A 684 17.44 4.48 -25.71
N PHE A 685 17.32 5.06 -24.51
CA PHE A 685 16.24 4.75 -23.56
C PHE A 685 16.07 3.24 -23.23
N SER A 686 17.16 2.58 -22.82
CA SER A 686 17.16 1.14 -22.52
C SER A 686 16.26 0.71 -21.34
N SER A 687 15.84 1.66 -20.50
CA SER A 687 15.03 1.41 -19.30
C SER A 687 13.60 1.94 -19.42
N LEU A 688 13.23 2.56 -20.55
CA LEU A 688 11.93 3.21 -20.72
C LEU A 688 10.82 2.16 -20.92
N GLU A 689 9.84 2.18 -20.03
CA GLU A 689 8.69 1.28 -19.99
C GLU A 689 7.39 1.96 -20.44
N ILE A 690 7.23 3.25 -20.16
CA ILE A 690 6.01 4.01 -20.46
C ILE A 690 6.36 5.29 -21.23
N LEU A 691 5.69 5.51 -22.36
CA LEU A 691 5.82 6.72 -23.17
C LEU A 691 4.44 7.29 -23.50
N SER A 692 4.25 8.58 -23.23
CA SER A 692 2.96 9.26 -23.42
C SER A 692 3.12 10.63 -24.07
N PHE A 693 2.31 10.88 -25.09
CA PHE A 693 2.20 12.16 -25.79
C PHE A 693 0.76 12.65 -25.73
N GLU A 694 0.54 13.86 -25.19
CA GLU A 694 -0.80 14.44 -25.04
C GLU A 694 -0.84 15.88 -25.59
N ASP A 695 -1.92 16.24 -26.27
CA ASP A 695 -2.18 17.61 -26.78
C ASP A 695 -1.09 18.15 -27.74
N MET A 696 -0.60 17.28 -28.64
CA MET A 696 0.46 17.58 -29.62
C MET A 696 -0.12 18.12 -30.92
N SER A 697 -0.59 19.37 -30.92
CA SER A 697 -1.38 19.93 -32.03
C SER A 697 -0.59 20.19 -33.33
N GLY A 698 0.72 20.41 -33.23
CA GLY A 698 1.62 20.70 -34.36
C GLY A 698 2.29 19.46 -34.98
N TRP A 699 2.18 18.30 -34.35
CA TRP A 699 2.99 17.14 -34.70
C TRP A 699 2.43 16.35 -35.89
N GLU A 700 3.21 16.22 -36.96
CA GLU A 700 2.75 15.61 -38.23
C GLU A 700 3.27 14.18 -38.47
N GLU A 701 4.54 13.91 -38.15
CA GLU A 701 5.19 12.62 -38.39
C GLU A 701 6.15 12.25 -37.25
N TRP A 702 6.19 10.96 -36.91
CA TRP A 702 7.24 10.38 -36.08
C TRP A 702 8.02 9.33 -36.86
N SER A 703 9.28 9.59 -37.22
CA SER A 703 10.11 8.62 -37.95
C SER A 703 11.52 8.51 -37.37
N THR A 704 12.09 7.30 -37.43
CA THR A 704 13.50 7.06 -37.06
C THR A 704 14.28 6.66 -38.32
N ASN A 705 15.25 7.48 -38.72
CA ASN A 705 16.00 7.29 -39.98
C ASN A 705 17.07 6.19 -39.94
N SER A 706 17.00 5.28 -38.96
CA SER A 706 18.01 4.25 -38.75
C SER A 706 17.61 2.95 -39.47
N LYS A 707 18.24 2.69 -40.61
CA LYS A 707 18.30 1.33 -41.21
C LYS A 707 19.25 0.38 -40.42
N VAL A 708 19.77 0.81 -39.26
CA VAL A 708 20.93 0.19 -38.58
C VAL A 708 20.57 -0.45 -37.23
N LEU A 709 19.52 -0.01 -36.53
CA LEU A 709 19.13 -0.55 -35.22
C LEU A 709 17.83 -1.36 -35.28
N GLU A 710 17.88 -2.58 -34.75
CA GLU A 710 16.75 -3.53 -34.72
C GLU A 710 15.61 -3.11 -33.76
N ALA A 711 15.87 -2.31 -32.72
CA ALA A 711 14.83 -1.75 -31.81
C ALA A 711 15.28 -0.47 -31.10
N VAL A 712 14.46 0.60 -31.15
CA VAL A 712 14.75 1.92 -30.53
C VAL A 712 14.31 2.00 -29.07
N PHE A 713 13.31 1.19 -28.67
CA PHE A 713 12.79 1.16 -27.30
C PHE A 713 12.59 -0.30 -26.84
N PRO A 714 13.65 -0.97 -26.34
CA PRO A 714 13.61 -2.41 -26.07
C PRO A 714 12.68 -2.80 -24.91
N CYS A 715 12.46 -1.92 -23.94
CA CYS A 715 11.68 -2.18 -22.72
C CYS A 715 10.28 -1.54 -22.71
N LEU A 716 9.89 -0.82 -23.77
CA LEU A 716 8.64 -0.07 -23.80
C LEU A 716 7.44 -1.01 -23.74
N GLY A 717 6.69 -0.96 -22.64
CA GLY A 717 5.49 -1.76 -22.37
C GLY A 717 4.18 -1.03 -22.65
N GLU A 718 4.16 0.30 -22.51
CA GLU A 718 2.97 1.13 -22.70
C GLU A 718 3.27 2.37 -23.55
N LEU A 719 2.41 2.62 -24.54
CA LEU A 719 2.48 3.77 -25.44
C LEU A 719 1.12 4.46 -25.53
N THR A 720 1.09 5.78 -25.32
CA THR A 720 -0.12 6.58 -25.31
C THR A 720 0.00 7.80 -26.24
N PHE A 721 -1.02 8.04 -27.06
CA PHE A 721 -1.22 9.28 -27.83
C PHE A 721 -2.60 9.84 -27.55
N LYS A 722 -2.69 11.11 -27.12
CA LYS A 722 -3.97 11.79 -26.93
C LYS A 722 -3.97 13.15 -27.59
N ASN A 723 -5.03 13.47 -28.31
CA ASN A 723 -5.22 14.77 -28.96
C ASN A 723 -4.00 15.20 -29.80
N CYS A 724 -3.56 14.32 -30.70
CA CYS A 724 -2.47 14.55 -31.65
C CYS A 724 -3.06 14.59 -33.09
N PRO A 725 -3.90 15.58 -33.44
CA PRO A 725 -4.78 15.50 -34.62
C PRO A 725 -4.05 15.56 -35.96
N LYS A 726 -2.85 16.16 -36.01
CA LYS A 726 -2.06 16.25 -37.24
C LYS A 726 -1.15 15.04 -37.47
N LEU A 727 -1.00 14.16 -36.48
CA LEU A 727 -0.07 13.04 -36.55
C LEU A 727 -0.63 12.00 -37.52
N ARG A 728 0.05 11.82 -38.66
CA ARG A 728 -0.40 10.93 -39.74
C ARG A 728 0.24 9.56 -39.69
N GLN A 729 1.52 9.49 -39.29
CA GLN A 729 2.30 8.26 -39.40
C GLN A 729 3.36 8.14 -38.29
N VAL A 730 3.56 6.91 -37.81
CA VAL A 730 4.66 6.53 -36.90
C VAL A 730 5.52 5.44 -37.56
N SER A 731 6.70 5.81 -38.04
CA SER A 731 7.65 4.93 -38.74
C SER A 731 8.75 4.44 -37.79
N LEU A 732 8.43 3.43 -36.99
CA LEU A 732 9.37 2.73 -36.09
C LEU A 732 9.68 1.32 -36.63
N SER A 733 10.93 0.84 -36.44
CA SER A 733 11.37 -0.46 -36.98
C SER A 733 10.74 -1.67 -36.27
N ALA A 734 10.74 -1.68 -34.94
CA ALA A 734 10.08 -2.68 -34.11
C ALA A 734 9.86 -2.18 -32.68
N LEU A 735 8.75 -2.61 -32.06
CA LEU A 735 8.42 -2.38 -30.64
C LEU A 735 8.15 -3.73 -29.94
N PRO A 736 9.19 -4.50 -29.59
CA PRO A 736 9.06 -5.90 -29.22
C PRO A 736 8.41 -6.15 -27.85
N SER A 737 8.41 -5.15 -26.97
CA SER A 737 7.90 -5.27 -25.59
C SER A 737 6.54 -4.60 -25.37
N LEU A 738 5.96 -3.97 -26.40
CA LEU A 738 4.76 -3.16 -26.25
C LEU A 738 3.54 -4.05 -25.98
N ARG A 739 2.90 -3.85 -24.82
CA ARG A 739 1.74 -4.63 -24.35
C ARG A 739 0.46 -3.82 -24.33
N SER A 740 0.53 -2.52 -24.09
CA SER A 740 -0.61 -1.61 -23.97
C SER A 740 -0.47 -0.42 -24.91
N LEU A 741 -1.47 -0.19 -25.75
CA LEU A 741 -1.53 0.93 -26.69
C LEU A 741 -2.83 1.71 -26.48
N ASP A 742 -2.72 3.03 -26.25
CA ASP A 742 -3.84 3.95 -26.09
C ASP A 742 -3.74 5.10 -27.11
N ILE A 743 -4.79 5.29 -27.93
CA ILE A 743 -4.84 6.33 -28.96
C ILE A 743 -6.19 7.06 -28.85
N ASP A 744 -6.18 8.34 -28.51
CA ASP A 744 -7.36 9.21 -28.49
C ASP A 744 -7.18 10.43 -29.40
N ARG A 745 -8.18 10.77 -30.23
CA ARG A 745 -8.16 11.98 -31.10
C ARG A 745 -6.89 12.08 -31.98
N CYS A 746 -6.59 11.01 -32.71
CA CYS A 746 -5.46 10.92 -33.66
C CYS A 746 -5.93 10.38 -35.02
N GLY A 747 -5.09 10.46 -36.05
CA GLY A 747 -5.36 9.89 -37.38
C GLY A 747 -5.25 8.35 -37.43
N ASN A 748 -6.01 7.72 -38.33
CA ASN A 748 -6.00 6.26 -38.56
C ASN A 748 -4.60 5.67 -38.90
N GLY A 749 -3.72 6.46 -39.52
CA GLY A 749 -2.38 6.02 -39.94
C GLY A 749 -1.46 5.74 -38.76
N VAL A 750 -1.70 6.39 -37.62
CA VAL A 750 -1.02 6.12 -36.34
C VAL A 750 -1.36 4.72 -35.84
N LEU A 751 -2.65 4.37 -35.81
CA LEU A 751 -3.10 3.04 -35.42
C LEU A 751 -2.49 1.97 -36.33
N ARG A 752 -2.64 2.11 -37.65
CA ARG A 752 -2.15 1.13 -38.63
C ARG A 752 -0.63 0.92 -38.56
N SER A 753 0.14 1.99 -38.41
CA SER A 753 1.60 1.89 -38.35
C SER A 753 2.10 1.25 -37.04
N LEU A 754 1.47 1.55 -35.90
CA LEU A 754 1.85 0.99 -34.60
C LEU A 754 1.50 -0.49 -34.45
N VAL A 755 0.30 -0.91 -34.85
CA VAL A 755 -0.10 -2.33 -34.74
C VAL A 755 0.76 -3.22 -35.65
N ARG A 756 1.25 -2.69 -36.78
CA ARG A 756 2.20 -3.39 -37.65
C ARG A 756 3.59 -3.53 -37.02
N SER A 757 3.99 -2.57 -36.20
CA SER A 757 5.31 -2.49 -35.57
C SER A 757 5.39 -3.24 -34.24
N ALA A 758 4.25 -3.62 -33.65
CA ALA A 758 4.14 -4.17 -32.31
C ALA A 758 3.24 -5.42 -32.28
N SER A 759 3.83 -6.61 -32.46
CA SER A 759 3.09 -7.88 -32.45
C SER A 759 2.69 -8.38 -31.06
N SER A 760 3.21 -7.76 -29.98
CA SER A 760 3.00 -8.18 -28.59
C SER A 760 1.85 -7.47 -27.87
N ILE A 761 1.08 -6.61 -28.57
CA ILE A 761 0.01 -5.82 -27.96
C ILE A 761 -1.07 -6.76 -27.39
N THR A 762 -1.38 -6.58 -26.10
CA THR A 762 -2.42 -7.34 -25.38
C THR A 762 -3.62 -6.47 -25.01
N LYS A 763 -3.45 -5.15 -24.92
CA LYS A 763 -4.49 -4.18 -24.62
C LYS A 763 -4.44 -3.04 -25.64
N LEU A 764 -5.57 -2.78 -26.29
CA LEU A 764 -5.74 -1.71 -27.25
C LEU A 764 -6.93 -0.84 -26.85
N ASN A 765 -6.69 0.45 -26.61
CA ASN A 765 -7.71 1.46 -26.42
C ASN A 765 -7.64 2.44 -27.60
N ILE A 766 -8.76 2.63 -28.29
CA ILE A 766 -8.91 3.65 -29.33
C ILE A 766 -10.12 4.52 -29.05
N SER A 767 -9.96 5.83 -29.23
CA SER A 767 -11.03 6.80 -29.02
C SER A 767 -10.95 7.93 -30.04
N ARG A 768 -12.10 8.34 -30.61
CA ARG A 768 -12.18 9.50 -31.53
C ARG A 768 -11.12 9.49 -32.64
N ILE A 769 -10.84 8.33 -33.24
CA ILE A 769 -9.87 8.23 -34.34
C ILE A 769 -10.51 8.80 -35.61
N SER A 770 -9.89 9.81 -36.21
CA SER A 770 -10.40 10.44 -37.43
C SER A 770 -10.22 9.53 -38.64
N GLU A 771 -11.23 9.49 -39.51
CA GLU A 771 -11.24 8.76 -40.78
C GLU A 771 -11.21 7.23 -40.63
N LEU A 772 -11.38 6.68 -39.42
CA LEU A 772 -11.32 5.24 -39.15
C LEU A 772 -12.54 4.48 -39.72
N THR A 773 -12.52 4.21 -41.02
CA THR A 773 -13.56 3.45 -41.73
C THR A 773 -13.49 1.93 -41.45
N ASP A 774 -14.52 1.19 -41.85
CA ASP A 774 -14.56 -0.28 -41.76
C ASP A 774 -13.34 -0.95 -42.42
N GLU A 775 -12.95 -0.49 -43.61
CA GLU A 775 -11.78 -1.01 -44.35
C GLU A 775 -10.48 -0.75 -43.59
N GLU A 776 -10.42 0.39 -42.91
CA GLU A 776 -9.25 0.79 -42.15
C GLU A 776 -9.05 -0.02 -40.89
N TRP A 777 -10.12 -0.17 -40.13
CA TRP A 777 -10.18 -1.01 -38.95
C TRP A 777 -9.89 -2.48 -39.28
N ARG A 778 -10.50 -3.03 -40.34
CA ARG A 778 -10.22 -4.41 -40.81
C ARG A 778 -8.75 -4.61 -41.17
N GLY A 779 -8.13 -3.61 -41.81
CA GLY A 779 -6.69 -3.63 -42.07
C GLY A 779 -5.86 -3.73 -40.78
N ALA A 780 -6.26 -3.00 -39.73
CA ALA A 780 -5.58 -3.04 -38.43
C ALA A 780 -5.77 -4.37 -37.69
N LEU A 781 -6.98 -4.96 -37.75
CA LEU A 781 -7.31 -6.24 -37.10
C LEU A 781 -6.35 -7.37 -37.47
N THR A 782 -5.81 -7.39 -38.70
CA THR A 782 -4.88 -8.43 -39.16
C THR A 782 -3.59 -8.55 -38.34
N TYR A 783 -3.25 -7.54 -37.54
CA TYR A 783 -2.06 -7.52 -36.68
C TYR A 783 -2.37 -7.76 -35.19
N LEU A 784 -3.63 -7.94 -34.80
CA LEU A 784 -4.07 -7.96 -33.40
C LEU A 784 -4.19 -9.37 -32.77
N GLY A 785 -3.48 -10.37 -33.29
CA GLY A 785 -3.58 -11.76 -32.82
C GLY A 785 -3.25 -11.98 -31.34
N ALA A 786 -2.42 -11.13 -30.73
CA ALA A 786 -2.06 -11.19 -29.32
C ALA A 786 -3.03 -10.43 -28.40
N VAL A 787 -3.99 -9.66 -28.94
CA VAL A 787 -4.83 -8.76 -28.16
C VAL A 787 -5.84 -9.53 -27.32
N GLU A 788 -5.89 -9.21 -26.02
CA GLU A 788 -6.84 -9.74 -25.06
C GLU A 788 -7.97 -8.75 -24.74
N LYS A 789 -7.71 -7.44 -24.85
CA LYS A 789 -8.67 -6.39 -24.50
C LYS A 789 -8.70 -5.30 -25.56
N VAL A 790 -9.88 -5.04 -26.11
CA VAL A 790 -10.12 -3.94 -27.06
C VAL A 790 -11.17 -3.01 -26.48
N LYS A 791 -10.88 -1.71 -26.46
CA LYS A 791 -11.83 -0.65 -26.14
C LYS A 791 -11.91 0.34 -27.30
N ILE A 792 -13.13 0.61 -27.77
CA ILE A 792 -13.41 1.53 -28.88
C ILE A 792 -14.43 2.56 -28.42
N CYS A 793 -14.06 3.84 -28.43
CA CYS A 793 -14.95 4.93 -28.00
C CYS A 793 -15.10 6.01 -29.08
N TYR A 794 -16.30 6.54 -29.31
CA TYR A 794 -16.51 7.70 -30.19
C TYR A 794 -15.88 7.57 -31.60
N CYS A 795 -15.75 6.36 -32.13
CA CYS A 795 -15.22 6.10 -33.46
C CYS A 795 -16.37 6.01 -34.47
N ASN A 796 -16.91 7.16 -34.84
CA ASN A 796 -18.16 7.26 -35.57
C ASN A 796 -18.06 6.87 -37.05
N ASP A 797 -16.88 6.68 -37.62
CA ASP A 797 -16.74 6.26 -39.02
C ASP A 797 -16.87 4.74 -39.22
N ILE A 798 -16.85 3.96 -38.12
CA ILE A 798 -17.02 2.50 -38.13
C ILE A 798 -18.51 2.15 -38.12
N ARG A 799 -18.94 1.33 -39.08
CA ARG A 799 -20.28 0.73 -39.16
C ARG A 799 -20.29 -0.72 -38.71
N TYR A 800 -19.19 -1.46 -38.93
CA TYR A 800 -19.04 -2.88 -38.57
C TYR A 800 -17.65 -3.17 -38.01
N LEU A 801 -17.57 -3.88 -36.88
CA LEU A 801 -16.27 -4.22 -36.27
C LEU A 801 -15.54 -5.32 -37.04
N TRP A 802 -16.24 -6.21 -37.73
CA TRP A 802 -15.65 -7.26 -38.54
C TRP A 802 -16.54 -7.66 -39.72
N GLU A 803 -15.97 -8.35 -40.70
CA GLU A 803 -16.76 -8.90 -41.83
C GLU A 803 -17.71 -10.00 -41.35
N SER A 804 -17.21 -10.95 -40.56
CA SER A 804 -17.99 -12.02 -39.96
C SER A 804 -17.35 -12.52 -38.65
N GLU A 805 -18.10 -13.28 -37.84
CA GLU A 805 -17.56 -13.86 -36.59
C GLU A 805 -16.41 -14.85 -36.88
N ALA A 806 -16.49 -15.60 -37.98
CA ALA A 806 -15.40 -16.49 -38.42
C ALA A 806 -14.15 -15.73 -38.86
N HIS A 807 -14.30 -14.54 -39.43
CA HIS A 807 -13.17 -13.65 -39.69
C HIS A 807 -12.54 -13.16 -38.37
N ALA A 808 -13.37 -12.68 -37.44
CA ALA A 808 -12.91 -12.18 -36.14
C ALA A 808 -12.17 -13.25 -35.32
N SER A 809 -12.65 -14.50 -35.30
CA SER A 809 -12.01 -15.59 -34.56
C SER A 809 -10.62 -15.97 -35.08
N ARG A 810 -10.32 -15.71 -36.37
CA ARG A 810 -8.99 -15.94 -36.96
C ARG A 810 -7.99 -14.83 -36.62
N VAL A 811 -8.44 -13.58 -36.48
CA VAL A 811 -7.55 -12.42 -36.27
C VAL A 811 -7.46 -11.99 -34.80
N LEU A 812 -8.50 -12.22 -33.99
CA LEU A 812 -8.57 -11.88 -32.57
C LEU A 812 -8.53 -13.14 -31.69
N VAL A 813 -7.50 -13.98 -31.89
CA VAL A 813 -7.38 -15.32 -31.30
C VAL A 813 -7.45 -15.32 -29.76
N ASN A 814 -6.95 -14.27 -29.11
CA ASN A 814 -6.83 -14.19 -27.65
C ASN A 814 -7.82 -13.23 -26.98
N ILE A 815 -8.79 -12.68 -27.71
CA ILE A 815 -9.67 -11.62 -27.17
C ILE A 815 -10.50 -12.14 -25.99
N LYS A 816 -10.46 -11.44 -24.86
CA LYS A 816 -11.21 -11.74 -23.63
C LYS A 816 -12.25 -10.66 -23.31
N LYS A 817 -11.96 -9.40 -23.63
CA LYS A 817 -12.88 -8.27 -23.41
C LYS A 817 -12.98 -7.38 -24.65
N LEU A 818 -14.21 -7.06 -25.02
CA LEU A 818 -14.56 -6.05 -26.02
C LEU A 818 -15.48 -5.01 -25.36
N ASP A 819 -15.08 -3.74 -25.43
CA ASP A 819 -15.81 -2.58 -24.92
C ASP A 819 -15.99 -1.59 -26.10
N VAL A 820 -17.23 -1.28 -26.44
CA VAL A 820 -17.56 -0.35 -27.52
C VAL A 820 -18.57 0.65 -27.00
N SER A 821 -18.21 1.93 -27.00
CA SER A 821 -19.07 2.96 -26.44
C SER A 821 -19.12 4.23 -27.28
N PHE A 822 -20.28 4.90 -27.30
CA PHE A 822 -20.50 6.17 -28.00
C PHE A 822 -20.15 6.18 -29.50
N CYS A 823 -20.23 5.03 -30.19
CA CYS A 823 -19.97 4.96 -31.64
C CYS A 823 -21.28 5.14 -32.40
N GLU A 824 -21.56 6.36 -32.85
CA GLU A 824 -22.89 6.78 -33.29
C GLU A 824 -23.38 6.08 -34.56
N ASN A 825 -22.50 5.76 -35.53
CA ASN A 825 -22.88 5.11 -36.79
C ASN A 825 -22.66 3.59 -36.82
N LEU A 826 -22.29 2.98 -35.68
CA LEU A 826 -22.14 1.53 -35.59
C LEU A 826 -23.50 0.86 -35.82
N LEU A 827 -23.61 -0.03 -36.81
CA LEU A 827 -24.87 -0.69 -37.18
C LEU A 827 -25.01 -2.08 -36.55
N SER A 828 -23.91 -2.85 -36.53
CA SER A 828 -23.82 -4.19 -35.94
C SER A 828 -22.37 -4.53 -35.60
N LEU A 829 -22.15 -5.62 -34.85
CA LEU A 829 -20.78 -6.12 -34.58
C LEU A 829 -20.13 -6.67 -35.85
N GLY A 830 -20.89 -7.40 -36.68
CA GLY A 830 -20.42 -8.00 -37.94
C GLY A 830 -21.26 -7.58 -39.13
N GLU A 831 -20.65 -7.54 -40.33
CA GLU A 831 -21.36 -7.25 -41.59
C GLU A 831 -22.21 -8.44 -42.07
N LYS A 832 -21.68 -9.67 -41.95
CA LYS A 832 -22.35 -10.93 -42.30
C LYS A 832 -22.79 -11.65 -41.04
N GLU A 833 -24.08 -11.98 -40.97
CA GLU A 833 -24.73 -12.55 -39.78
C GLU A 833 -25.00 -14.07 -39.92
N ASP A 834 -25.04 -14.58 -41.16
CA ASP A 834 -25.27 -15.98 -41.51
C ASP A 834 -23.99 -16.59 -42.13
N ASP A 835 -23.02 -17.01 -41.31
CA ASP A 835 -21.89 -17.80 -41.81
C ASP A 835 -22.21 -19.30 -41.69
N GLU A 836 -22.18 -20.03 -42.81
CA GLU A 836 -22.36 -21.49 -42.86
C GLU A 836 -21.25 -22.26 -42.08
N ASP A 837 -20.14 -21.59 -41.74
CA ASP A 837 -19.01 -22.11 -40.97
C ASP A 837 -19.22 -22.00 -39.44
N SER A 838 -20.26 -22.67 -38.95
CA SER A 838 -20.64 -22.77 -37.52
C SER A 838 -19.55 -23.25 -36.53
N ASN A 839 -18.36 -23.63 -37.02
CA ASN A 839 -17.26 -24.17 -36.21
C ASN A 839 -16.21 -23.13 -35.76
N LEU A 840 -16.25 -21.87 -36.23
CA LEU A 840 -15.22 -20.85 -35.97
C LEU A 840 -15.77 -19.65 -35.18
N LEU A 841 -16.18 -19.89 -33.92
CA LEU A 841 -16.76 -18.89 -33.02
C LEU A 841 -15.70 -18.16 -32.18
N LEU A 842 -16.02 -16.96 -31.67
CA LEU A 842 -15.17 -16.19 -30.75
C LEU A 842 -15.15 -16.79 -29.32
N SER A 843 -14.62 -18.01 -29.18
CA SER A 843 -14.68 -18.80 -27.93
C SER A 843 -13.82 -18.26 -26.79
N SER A 844 -12.93 -17.30 -27.06
CA SER A 844 -12.09 -16.65 -26.04
C SER A 844 -12.80 -15.50 -25.33
N LEU A 845 -13.80 -14.86 -25.98
CA LEU A 845 -14.43 -13.64 -25.51
C LEU A 845 -15.29 -13.91 -24.26
N ARG A 846 -15.02 -13.19 -23.16
CA ARG A 846 -15.69 -13.36 -21.86
C ARG A 846 -16.57 -12.17 -21.49
N ILE A 847 -16.16 -10.97 -21.88
CA ILE A 847 -16.83 -9.73 -21.51
C ILE A 847 -17.14 -8.96 -22.79
N LEU A 848 -18.42 -8.63 -22.97
CA LEU A 848 -18.89 -7.73 -24.01
C LEU A 848 -19.63 -6.56 -23.35
N GLU A 849 -19.16 -5.35 -23.61
CA GLU A 849 -19.77 -4.10 -23.14
C GLU A 849 -20.05 -3.23 -24.36
N VAL A 850 -21.32 -2.86 -24.57
CA VAL A 850 -21.76 -1.98 -25.66
C VAL A 850 -22.65 -0.87 -25.10
N GLU A 851 -22.21 0.38 -25.17
CA GLU A 851 -22.91 1.49 -24.50
C GLU A 851 -23.11 2.69 -25.43
N MET A 852 -24.29 3.29 -25.41
CA MET A 852 -24.58 4.57 -26.09
C MET A 852 -24.26 4.56 -27.61
N CYS A 853 -24.48 3.44 -28.30
CA CYS A 853 -24.34 3.30 -29.76
C CYS A 853 -25.71 3.46 -30.45
N SER A 854 -26.06 4.69 -30.79
CA SER A 854 -27.44 5.09 -31.15
C SER A 854 -27.97 4.49 -32.46
N SER A 855 -27.13 4.26 -33.47
CA SER A 855 -27.55 3.65 -34.76
C SER A 855 -27.49 2.12 -34.78
N MET A 856 -27.05 1.48 -33.70
CA MET A 856 -26.89 0.03 -33.69
C MET A 856 -28.25 -0.65 -33.76
N GLU A 857 -28.48 -1.43 -34.82
CA GLU A 857 -29.76 -2.13 -35.06
C GLU A 857 -29.75 -3.57 -34.55
N ARG A 858 -28.58 -4.21 -34.57
CA ARG A 858 -28.42 -5.64 -34.25
C ARG A 858 -27.15 -5.88 -33.44
N CYS A 859 -27.22 -6.77 -32.46
CA CYS A 859 -26.07 -7.24 -31.68
C CYS A 859 -26.08 -8.77 -31.65
N ILE A 860 -25.36 -9.39 -32.58
CA ILE A 860 -25.35 -10.85 -32.76
C ILE A 860 -23.97 -11.40 -32.42
N LEU A 861 -23.93 -12.38 -31.52
CA LEU A 861 -22.72 -13.10 -31.16
C LEU A 861 -23.05 -14.58 -30.91
N ASN A 862 -22.53 -15.50 -31.71
CA ASN A 862 -22.86 -16.91 -31.57
C ASN A 862 -21.99 -17.65 -30.53
N SER A 863 -21.00 -16.98 -29.95
CA SER A 863 -20.12 -17.56 -28.94
C SER A 863 -20.83 -17.92 -27.62
N ASN A 864 -20.45 -19.07 -27.04
CA ASN A 864 -20.95 -19.58 -25.75
C ASN A 864 -20.02 -19.28 -24.55
N SER A 865 -18.97 -18.48 -24.75
CA SER A 865 -17.94 -18.23 -23.74
C SER A 865 -18.18 -17.01 -22.86
N ILE A 866 -19.19 -16.20 -23.16
CA ILE A 866 -19.50 -14.94 -22.50
C ILE A 866 -19.93 -15.17 -21.04
N GLU A 867 -19.29 -14.43 -20.13
CA GLU A 867 -19.53 -14.44 -18.69
C GLU A 867 -20.20 -13.13 -18.23
N ARG A 868 -19.92 -12.01 -18.90
CA ARG A 868 -20.56 -10.72 -18.66
C ARG A 868 -21.00 -10.06 -19.95
N LEU A 869 -22.27 -9.67 -20.01
CA LEU A 869 -22.86 -8.90 -21.10
C LEU A 869 -23.47 -7.61 -20.54
N CYS A 870 -23.01 -6.47 -21.04
CA CYS A 870 -23.56 -5.14 -20.74
C CYS A 870 -23.97 -4.48 -22.06
N ILE A 871 -25.26 -4.18 -22.25
CA ILE A 871 -25.73 -3.38 -23.38
C ILE A 871 -26.61 -2.25 -22.85
N SER A 872 -26.21 -1.01 -23.07
CA SER A 872 -26.88 0.16 -22.49
C SER A 872 -27.11 1.26 -23.52
N ASP A 873 -28.30 1.87 -23.50
CA ASP A 873 -28.64 3.11 -24.20
C ASP A 873 -28.39 3.06 -25.73
N CYS A 874 -28.71 1.92 -26.36
CA CYS A 874 -28.62 1.72 -27.82
C CYS A 874 -30.02 1.88 -28.46
N GLU A 875 -30.41 3.11 -28.80
CA GLU A 875 -31.80 3.48 -29.13
C GLU A 875 -32.40 2.79 -30.38
N SER A 876 -31.58 2.39 -31.35
CA SER A 876 -32.04 1.74 -32.58
C SER A 876 -32.03 0.21 -32.51
N LEU A 877 -31.62 -0.37 -31.37
CA LEU A 877 -31.40 -1.81 -31.28
C LEU A 877 -32.73 -2.57 -31.34
N THR A 878 -32.83 -3.48 -32.31
CA THR A 878 -34.03 -4.29 -32.60
C THR A 878 -33.80 -5.80 -32.52
N HIS A 879 -32.55 -6.27 -32.51
CA HIS A 879 -32.19 -7.69 -32.39
C HIS A 879 -30.96 -7.87 -31.48
N VAL A 880 -31.00 -8.85 -30.57
CA VAL A 880 -29.86 -9.23 -29.73
C VAL A 880 -29.79 -10.74 -29.64
N PHE A 881 -28.70 -11.36 -30.10
CA PHE A 881 -28.51 -12.81 -30.05
C PHE A 881 -27.21 -13.16 -29.34
N PHE A 882 -27.29 -14.04 -28.32
CA PHE A 882 -26.11 -14.63 -27.67
C PHE A 882 -26.44 -15.99 -27.05
N ILE A 883 -25.41 -16.84 -26.87
CA ILE A 883 -25.54 -18.13 -26.19
C ILE A 883 -25.20 -17.96 -24.70
N GLY A 884 -26.22 -17.97 -23.83
CA GLY A 884 -26.10 -17.62 -22.42
C GLY A 884 -25.56 -18.70 -21.44
N GLN A 885 -25.01 -19.82 -21.91
CA GLN A 885 -24.67 -20.99 -21.05
C GLN A 885 -23.69 -20.69 -19.90
N LYS A 886 -22.72 -19.79 -20.11
CA LYS A 886 -21.71 -19.39 -19.10
C LYS A 886 -21.95 -18.00 -18.51
N LEU A 887 -23.06 -17.36 -18.84
CA LEU A 887 -23.33 -15.99 -18.45
C LEU A 887 -23.57 -15.89 -16.95
N LYS A 888 -22.80 -15.04 -16.27
CA LYS A 888 -22.91 -14.76 -14.83
C LYS A 888 -23.55 -13.41 -14.55
N SER A 889 -23.29 -12.41 -15.39
CA SER A 889 -23.76 -11.03 -15.18
C SER A 889 -24.37 -10.49 -16.47
N LEU A 890 -25.64 -10.06 -16.38
CA LEU A 890 -26.39 -9.47 -17.49
C LEU A 890 -26.81 -8.05 -17.11
N ARG A 891 -26.44 -7.05 -17.91
CA ARG A 891 -26.85 -5.65 -17.74
C ARG A 891 -27.43 -5.13 -19.04
N ILE A 892 -28.66 -4.64 -18.99
CA ILE A 892 -29.46 -4.23 -20.14
C ILE A 892 -30.15 -2.90 -19.78
N ASN A 893 -29.92 -1.83 -20.55
CA ASN A 893 -30.54 -0.52 -20.32
C ASN A 893 -31.05 0.13 -21.63
N GLY A 894 -32.24 0.73 -21.61
CA GLY A 894 -32.69 1.70 -22.63
C GLY A 894 -33.31 1.11 -23.90
N PHE A 895 -33.97 -0.06 -23.83
CA PHE A 895 -34.52 -0.75 -25.00
C PHE A 895 -36.00 -0.46 -25.25
N LYS A 896 -36.26 0.57 -26.08
CA LYS A 896 -37.63 0.97 -26.48
C LYS A 896 -38.15 0.30 -27.76
N LYS A 897 -37.25 -0.13 -28.67
CA LYS A 897 -37.59 -0.70 -29.99
C LYS A 897 -37.33 -2.20 -30.14
N LEU A 898 -36.70 -2.82 -29.14
CA LEU A 898 -36.34 -4.24 -29.14
C LEU A 898 -37.60 -5.10 -28.97
N ILE A 899 -37.93 -5.90 -29.99
CA ILE A 899 -39.06 -6.84 -29.97
C ILE A 899 -38.52 -8.26 -29.77
N MET A 900 -39.13 -8.99 -28.85
CA MET A 900 -38.57 -10.18 -28.22
C MET A 900 -38.42 -11.43 -29.10
N GLU A 901 -39.16 -11.59 -30.20
CA GLU A 901 -38.97 -12.72 -31.15
C GLU A 901 -37.54 -12.78 -31.73
N LYS A 902 -36.78 -11.70 -31.57
CA LYS A 902 -35.42 -11.49 -32.08
C LYS A 902 -34.35 -11.55 -30.99
N MET A 903 -34.72 -11.89 -29.75
CA MET A 903 -33.81 -12.32 -28.69
C MET A 903 -33.93 -13.83 -28.50
N ILE A 904 -33.24 -14.61 -29.33
CA ILE A 904 -33.20 -16.06 -29.15
C ILE A 904 -32.21 -16.35 -28.04
N ASN A 905 -32.68 -16.75 -26.86
CA ASN A 905 -31.79 -17.19 -25.78
C ASN A 905 -32.04 -18.65 -25.40
N THR A 906 -30.99 -19.45 -25.53
CA THR A 906 -30.89 -20.79 -24.96
C THR A 906 -30.46 -20.63 -23.50
N SER A 907 -31.35 -20.91 -22.53
CA SER A 907 -31.10 -21.10 -21.07
C SER A 907 -29.80 -20.51 -20.46
N MET A 908 -29.92 -19.66 -19.42
CA MET A 908 -28.79 -19.06 -18.67
C MET A 908 -28.61 -19.66 -17.26
N PRO A 909 -28.10 -20.91 -17.12
CA PRO A 909 -28.07 -21.59 -15.82
C PRO A 909 -27.07 -21.01 -14.80
N MET A 910 -26.05 -20.27 -15.24
CA MET A 910 -24.97 -19.75 -14.39
C MET A 910 -25.18 -18.29 -13.92
N LEU A 911 -26.37 -17.72 -14.13
CA LEU A 911 -26.63 -16.30 -13.90
C LEU A 911 -26.65 -15.98 -12.40
N GLU A 912 -25.82 -15.01 -12.00
CA GLU A 912 -25.65 -14.53 -10.63
C GLU A 912 -26.24 -13.12 -10.45
N GLU A 913 -26.03 -12.25 -11.44
CA GLU A 913 -26.44 -10.84 -11.41
C GLU A 913 -27.26 -10.45 -12.64
N VAL A 914 -28.37 -9.73 -12.41
CA VAL A 914 -29.21 -9.16 -13.47
C VAL A 914 -29.53 -7.71 -13.16
N LEU A 915 -29.24 -6.82 -14.10
CA LEU A 915 -29.68 -5.42 -14.12
C LEU A 915 -30.45 -5.15 -15.41
N ILE A 916 -31.71 -4.73 -15.30
CA ILE A 916 -32.56 -4.35 -16.42
C ILE A 916 -33.14 -2.97 -16.16
N ILE A 917 -33.03 -2.05 -17.12
CA ILE A 917 -33.53 -0.67 -17.01
C ILE A 917 -34.27 -0.29 -18.30
N ASP A 918 -35.43 0.37 -18.18
CA ASP A 918 -36.22 0.97 -19.28
C ASP A 918 -36.51 0.00 -20.44
N TRP A 919 -37.03 -1.21 -20.13
CA TRP A 919 -37.39 -2.21 -21.14
C TRP A 919 -38.93 -2.36 -21.27
N THR A 920 -39.44 -2.06 -22.46
CA THR A 920 -40.88 -1.96 -22.74
C THR A 920 -41.65 -3.28 -22.99
N ASP A 921 -40.98 -4.43 -23.16
CA ASP A 921 -41.63 -5.72 -23.51
C ASP A 921 -41.12 -6.94 -22.68
N LEU A 922 -40.63 -6.69 -21.46
CA LEU A 922 -40.07 -7.71 -20.55
C LEU A 922 -41.06 -8.79 -20.08
N LYS A 923 -42.39 -8.60 -20.24
CA LYS A 923 -43.45 -9.45 -19.63
C LYS A 923 -43.34 -10.94 -19.99
N SER A 924 -43.13 -11.24 -21.27
CA SER A 924 -43.07 -12.62 -21.76
C SER A 924 -41.79 -13.34 -21.30
N GLN A 925 -40.73 -12.55 -21.01
CA GLN A 925 -39.35 -12.90 -20.64
C GLN A 925 -39.07 -13.45 -19.24
N LEU A 926 -39.79 -12.91 -18.25
CA LEU A 926 -39.41 -13.07 -16.84
C LEU A 926 -39.33 -14.54 -16.43
N ILE A 927 -40.21 -15.39 -16.96
CA ILE A 927 -40.17 -16.83 -16.70
C ILE A 927 -38.87 -17.42 -17.25
N GLN A 928 -38.55 -17.23 -18.54
CA GLN A 928 -37.36 -17.85 -19.16
C GLN A 928 -36.04 -17.34 -18.56
N LEU A 929 -35.94 -16.06 -18.19
CA LEU A 929 -34.75 -15.48 -17.55
C LEU A 929 -34.46 -16.10 -16.19
N PHE A 930 -35.50 -16.43 -15.44
CA PHE A 930 -35.38 -16.85 -14.04
C PHE A 930 -35.61 -18.35 -13.81
N SER A 931 -36.24 -19.09 -14.75
CA SER A 931 -36.66 -20.49 -14.55
C SER A 931 -35.51 -21.48 -14.30
N ASN A 932 -34.28 -21.17 -14.72
CA ASN A 932 -33.12 -22.08 -14.64
C ASN A 932 -31.96 -21.54 -13.79
N SER A 933 -32.12 -20.39 -13.14
CA SER A 933 -31.02 -19.61 -12.55
C SER A 933 -30.97 -19.77 -11.02
N ILE A 934 -30.50 -20.93 -10.54
CA ILE A 934 -30.37 -21.22 -9.10
C ILE A 934 -29.27 -20.41 -8.39
N HIS A 935 -28.39 -19.74 -9.16
CA HIS A 935 -27.23 -19.00 -8.66
C HIS A 935 -27.48 -17.49 -8.48
N LEU A 936 -28.69 -17.00 -8.76
CA LEU A 936 -29.04 -15.58 -8.66
C LEU A 936 -28.85 -15.03 -7.24
N THR A 937 -28.01 -14.00 -7.11
CA THR A 937 -27.72 -13.29 -5.86
C THR A 937 -28.20 -11.84 -5.89
N SER A 938 -28.29 -11.22 -7.07
CA SER A 938 -28.71 -9.82 -7.24
C SER A 938 -29.64 -9.65 -8.44
N ILE A 939 -30.82 -9.08 -8.20
CA ILE A 939 -31.79 -8.71 -9.24
C ILE A 939 -32.11 -7.23 -9.09
N GLU A 940 -31.97 -6.50 -10.19
CA GLU A 940 -32.31 -5.08 -10.26
C GLU A 940 -33.09 -4.79 -11.55
N ILE A 941 -34.30 -4.24 -11.40
CA ILE A 941 -35.21 -3.96 -12.52
C ILE A 941 -35.77 -2.55 -12.34
N ARG A 942 -35.51 -1.64 -13.27
CA ARG A 942 -35.98 -0.25 -13.19
C ARG A 942 -36.78 0.15 -14.43
N ASP A 943 -37.83 0.96 -14.23
CA ASP A 943 -38.62 1.61 -15.28
C ASP A 943 -39.14 0.66 -16.38
N CYS A 944 -39.49 -0.59 -16.04
CA CYS A 944 -39.98 -1.57 -17.01
C CYS A 944 -41.53 -1.64 -17.03
N PRO A 945 -42.23 -0.98 -17.98
CA PRO A 945 -43.68 -0.84 -17.92
C PRO A 945 -44.45 -2.11 -18.29
N SER A 946 -43.85 -3.12 -18.91
CA SER A 946 -44.58 -4.33 -19.32
C SER A 946 -44.85 -5.32 -18.19
N ILE A 947 -44.12 -5.22 -17.08
CA ILE A 947 -44.21 -6.20 -16.00
C ILE A 947 -45.54 -6.05 -15.26
N GLU A 948 -46.40 -7.08 -15.34
CA GLU A 948 -47.66 -7.13 -14.58
C GLU A 948 -47.57 -7.96 -13.31
N SER A 949 -46.72 -9.00 -13.28
CA SER A 949 -46.48 -9.88 -12.13
C SER A 949 -45.12 -10.57 -12.25
N PHE A 950 -44.53 -10.98 -11.14
CA PHE A 950 -43.35 -11.85 -11.13
C PHE A 950 -43.73 -13.32 -11.27
N PRO A 951 -42.85 -14.14 -11.88
CA PRO A 951 -43.06 -15.59 -11.97
C PRO A 951 -42.91 -16.28 -10.60
N ASP A 952 -43.62 -17.40 -10.40
CA ASP A 952 -43.55 -18.25 -9.19
C ASP A 952 -42.22 -19.03 -9.10
N ILE A 953 -41.09 -18.31 -8.98
CA ILE A 953 -39.74 -18.89 -8.95
C ILE A 953 -39.13 -18.64 -7.58
N LYS A 954 -38.54 -19.68 -6.97
CA LYS A 954 -37.88 -19.60 -5.67
C LYS A 954 -36.49 -18.99 -5.81
N PHE A 955 -36.32 -17.73 -5.40
CA PHE A 955 -35.03 -17.04 -5.35
C PHE A 955 -34.23 -17.37 -4.08
N THR A 956 -33.81 -18.63 -3.91
CA THR A 956 -33.24 -19.11 -2.63
C THR A 956 -31.92 -18.46 -2.21
N ASN A 957 -31.13 -17.94 -3.15
CA ASN A 957 -29.80 -17.36 -2.92
C ASN A 957 -29.75 -15.83 -3.00
N LEU A 958 -30.91 -15.17 -3.08
CA LEU A 958 -30.99 -13.75 -3.36
C LEU A 958 -30.58 -12.90 -2.14
N THR A 959 -29.61 -12.01 -2.35
CA THR A 959 -29.11 -11.07 -1.32
C THR A 959 -29.57 -9.64 -1.56
N ARG A 960 -29.82 -9.28 -2.83
CA ARG A 960 -30.27 -7.95 -3.25
C ARG A 960 -31.42 -8.07 -4.25
N LEU A 961 -32.48 -7.32 -3.99
CA LEU A 961 -33.62 -7.16 -4.87
C LEU A 961 -33.99 -5.69 -4.97
N SER A 962 -33.87 -5.08 -6.15
CA SER A 962 -34.34 -3.72 -6.39
C SER A 962 -35.29 -3.73 -7.58
N ILE A 963 -36.48 -3.15 -7.38
CA ILE A 963 -37.46 -2.98 -8.43
C ILE A 963 -38.06 -1.57 -8.31
N GLU A 964 -37.80 -0.72 -9.28
CA GLU A 964 -38.11 0.72 -9.23
C GLU A 964 -38.88 1.14 -10.49
N GLY A 965 -39.85 2.05 -10.40
CA GLY A 965 -40.50 2.69 -11.55
C GLY A 965 -41.36 1.79 -12.47
N CYS A 966 -41.67 0.55 -12.06
CA CYS A 966 -42.42 -0.42 -12.87
C CYS A 966 -43.94 -0.24 -12.77
N LYS A 967 -44.48 0.75 -13.49
CA LYS A 967 -45.84 1.32 -13.32
C LYS A 967 -47.05 0.38 -13.49
N ASN A 968 -46.91 -0.78 -14.13
CA ASN A 968 -48.02 -1.72 -14.39
C ASN A 968 -47.99 -2.99 -13.52
N LEU A 969 -47.05 -3.11 -12.59
CA LEU A 969 -46.96 -4.27 -11.70
C LEU A 969 -48.20 -4.29 -10.80
N LYS A 970 -49.01 -5.35 -10.85
CA LYS A 970 -50.32 -5.43 -10.15
C LYS A 970 -50.23 -6.09 -8.79
N SER A 971 -49.32 -7.06 -8.62
CA SER A 971 -49.12 -7.78 -7.37
C SER A 971 -47.66 -8.20 -7.23
N PHE A 972 -47.17 -8.14 -5.99
CA PHE A 972 -45.86 -8.69 -5.62
C PHE A 972 -46.05 -10.15 -5.15
N PRO A 973 -45.03 -11.04 -5.22
CA PRO A 973 -45.12 -12.38 -4.64
C PRO A 973 -45.11 -12.31 -3.09
N ASP A 974 -46.25 -11.94 -2.51
CA ASP A 974 -46.44 -11.65 -1.08
C ASP A 974 -46.16 -12.86 -0.16
N LEU A 975 -46.32 -14.09 -0.66
CA LEU A 975 -46.17 -15.32 0.12
C LEU A 975 -44.73 -15.86 0.18
N GLN A 976 -43.76 -15.22 -0.50
CA GLN A 976 -42.38 -15.73 -0.60
C GLN A 976 -41.29 -14.82 0.02
N LEU A 977 -41.59 -13.56 0.35
CA LEU A 977 -40.61 -12.62 0.93
C LEU A 977 -39.96 -13.13 2.22
N ILE A 978 -40.76 -13.70 3.12
CA ILE A 978 -40.26 -14.27 4.39
C ILE A 978 -39.31 -15.46 4.16
N ASN A 979 -39.41 -16.13 3.00
CA ASN A 979 -38.54 -17.26 2.64
C ASN A 979 -37.20 -16.80 2.05
N LEU A 980 -37.02 -15.51 1.74
CA LEU A 980 -35.77 -14.94 1.25
C LEU A 980 -34.83 -14.62 2.42
N THR A 981 -34.41 -15.66 3.14
CA THR A 981 -33.61 -15.52 4.37
C THR A 981 -32.24 -14.89 4.17
N LEU A 982 -31.71 -14.87 2.95
CA LEU A 982 -30.43 -14.25 2.60
C LEU A 982 -30.55 -12.79 2.13
N LEU A 983 -31.78 -12.28 1.97
CA LEU A 983 -32.00 -10.93 1.43
C LEU A 983 -31.62 -9.88 2.47
N THR A 984 -30.63 -9.04 2.12
CA THR A 984 -30.13 -7.95 2.97
C THR A 984 -30.55 -6.59 2.46
N HIS A 985 -30.79 -6.45 1.15
CA HIS A 985 -31.17 -5.18 0.52
C HIS A 985 -32.44 -5.37 -0.32
N LEU A 986 -33.46 -4.55 -0.05
CA LEU A 986 -34.72 -4.52 -0.79
C LEU A 986 -35.05 -3.08 -1.20
N ALA A 987 -35.32 -2.85 -2.48
CA ALA A 987 -35.84 -1.57 -2.97
C ALA A 987 -37.13 -1.79 -3.77
N ILE A 988 -38.19 -1.07 -3.40
CA ILE A 988 -39.51 -1.11 -4.05
C ILE A 988 -40.04 0.32 -4.15
N VAL A 989 -39.86 0.98 -5.30
CA VAL A 989 -40.21 2.40 -5.48
C VAL A 989 -41.07 2.65 -6.73
N ASP A 990 -42.00 3.61 -6.66
CA ASP A 990 -42.79 4.18 -7.77
C ASP A 990 -43.77 3.21 -8.48
N TYR A 991 -44.71 2.63 -7.72
CA TYR A 991 -45.79 1.77 -8.24
C TYR A 991 -47.17 2.37 -8.04
N GLN A 992 -47.77 2.88 -9.11
CA GLN A 992 -49.10 3.49 -9.05
C GLN A 992 -50.27 2.47 -9.21
N SER A 993 -49.98 1.20 -9.50
CA SER A 993 -50.97 0.16 -9.83
C SER A 993 -51.30 -0.83 -8.70
N ILE A 994 -50.40 -1.05 -7.73
CA ILE A 994 -50.56 -2.07 -6.67
C ILE A 994 -51.63 -1.64 -5.65
N ASP A 995 -52.56 -2.54 -5.31
CA ASP A 995 -53.53 -2.33 -4.22
C ASP A 995 -52.91 -2.73 -2.86
N ALA A 996 -53.27 -2.02 -1.79
CA ALA A 996 -52.70 -2.21 -0.45
C ALA A 996 -52.98 -3.59 0.17
N ALA A 997 -53.91 -4.36 -0.40
CA ALA A 997 -54.12 -5.76 -0.03
C ALA A 997 -52.96 -6.68 -0.48
N SER A 998 -52.14 -6.23 -1.45
CA SER A 998 -51.05 -6.99 -2.11
C SER A 998 -49.65 -6.51 -1.70
N PHE A 999 -49.55 -5.89 -0.52
CA PHE A 999 -48.28 -5.45 0.06
C PHE A 999 -48.02 -6.31 1.31
N PRO A 1000 -46.77 -6.74 1.58
CA PRO A 1000 -46.47 -7.67 2.67
C PRO A 1000 -46.96 -7.07 4.00
N HIS A 1001 -48.06 -7.61 4.54
CA HIS A 1001 -48.70 -7.21 5.80
C HIS A 1001 -47.80 -7.54 7.02
N GLY A 1002 -46.59 -6.98 7.08
CA GLY A 1002 -45.56 -7.26 8.07
C GLY A 1002 -44.69 -8.50 7.82
N ASN A 1003 -44.81 -9.17 6.66
CA ASN A 1003 -44.04 -10.38 6.32
C ASN A 1003 -42.71 -10.05 5.60
N TRP A 1004 -41.83 -9.31 6.28
CA TRP A 1004 -40.54 -8.89 5.72
C TRP A 1004 -39.47 -10.00 5.80
N PRO A 1005 -38.46 -9.98 4.91
CA PRO A 1005 -37.31 -10.88 5.00
C PRO A 1005 -36.57 -10.72 6.35
N PRO A 1006 -36.21 -11.82 7.04
CA PRO A 1006 -35.75 -11.75 8.44
C PRO A 1006 -34.38 -11.10 8.65
N ASN A 1007 -33.51 -11.08 7.64
CA ASN A 1007 -32.15 -10.52 7.70
C ASN A 1007 -32.02 -9.23 6.89
N LEU A 1008 -33.13 -8.54 6.62
CA LEU A 1008 -33.13 -7.29 5.86
C LEU A 1008 -32.38 -6.19 6.62
N VAL A 1009 -31.38 -5.59 5.99
CA VAL A 1009 -30.50 -4.54 6.55
C VAL A 1009 -30.88 -3.17 6.00
N SER A 1010 -31.20 -3.10 4.71
CA SER A 1010 -31.53 -1.87 3.99
C SER A 1010 -32.83 -2.02 3.22
N LEU A 1011 -33.73 -1.04 3.40
CA LEU A 1011 -35.01 -0.96 2.71
C LEU A 1011 -35.18 0.41 2.04
N VAL A 1012 -35.48 0.43 0.74
CA VAL A 1012 -35.91 1.63 0.02
C VAL A 1012 -37.34 1.44 -0.42
N ILE A 1013 -38.23 2.37 -0.07
CA ILE A 1013 -39.64 2.24 -0.37
C ILE A 1013 -40.33 3.58 -0.61
N GLY A 1014 -41.27 3.65 -1.56
CA GLY A 1014 -41.96 4.91 -1.83
C GLY A 1014 -42.76 4.96 -3.12
N GLY A 1015 -43.58 6.00 -3.31
CA GLY A 1015 -44.31 6.24 -4.56
C GLY A 1015 -45.40 5.21 -4.88
N LEU A 1016 -46.08 4.68 -3.86
CA LEU A 1016 -47.12 3.64 -3.99
C LEU A 1016 -48.54 4.23 -4.17
N LYS A 1017 -49.47 3.46 -4.75
CA LYS A 1017 -50.87 3.88 -5.02
C LYS A 1017 -51.62 4.36 -3.77
N LYS A 1018 -51.45 3.66 -2.63
CA LYS A 1018 -51.90 4.14 -1.32
C LYS A 1018 -50.70 4.68 -0.56
N PRO A 1019 -50.81 5.88 0.04
CA PRO A 1019 -49.71 6.46 0.81
C PRO A 1019 -49.33 5.54 1.98
N ILE A 1020 -48.05 5.54 2.35
CA ILE A 1020 -47.48 4.76 3.45
C ILE A 1020 -48.25 5.01 4.75
N SER A 1021 -48.82 6.21 4.94
CA SER A 1021 -49.64 6.54 6.12
C SER A 1021 -50.94 5.73 6.27
N GLU A 1022 -51.40 5.08 5.21
CA GLU A 1022 -52.58 4.21 5.23
C GLU A 1022 -52.22 2.73 5.44
N TRP A 1023 -50.94 2.43 5.61
CA TRP A 1023 -50.52 1.06 5.91
C TRP A 1023 -50.85 0.77 7.36
N GLY A 1024 -51.48 -0.38 7.60
CA GLY A 1024 -51.63 -0.89 8.97
C GLY A 1024 -50.25 -1.14 9.61
N ALA A 1025 -50.26 -1.58 10.87
CA ALA A 1025 -49.03 -1.89 11.62
C ALA A 1025 -48.09 -2.82 10.82
N GLN A 1026 -46.80 -2.45 10.76
CA GLN A 1026 -45.75 -3.19 10.06
C GLN A 1026 -44.76 -3.79 11.05
N ASN A 1027 -44.34 -5.03 10.81
CA ASN A 1027 -43.35 -5.75 11.63
C ASN A 1027 -42.00 -5.81 10.91
N PHE A 1028 -41.29 -4.69 10.81
CA PHE A 1028 -39.93 -4.70 10.25
C PHE A 1028 -38.97 -5.55 11.12
N PRO A 1029 -37.99 -6.23 10.52
CA PRO A 1029 -37.02 -7.03 11.26
C PRO A 1029 -36.06 -6.13 12.04
N ILE A 1030 -35.55 -6.63 13.18
CA ILE A 1030 -34.61 -5.89 14.05
C ILE A 1030 -33.28 -5.58 13.32
N SER A 1031 -32.93 -6.38 12.31
CA SER A 1031 -31.75 -6.16 11.48
C SER A 1031 -31.83 -4.91 10.60
N LEU A 1032 -33.01 -4.30 10.42
CA LEU A 1032 -33.19 -3.13 9.57
C LEU A 1032 -32.58 -1.89 10.23
N VAL A 1033 -31.55 -1.34 9.60
CA VAL A 1033 -30.80 -0.17 10.09
C VAL A 1033 -30.83 1.01 9.12
N ASP A 1034 -31.03 0.79 7.81
CA ASP A 1034 -31.13 1.83 6.77
C ASP A 1034 -32.53 1.79 6.12
N LEU A 1035 -33.29 2.86 6.28
CA LEU A 1035 -34.60 3.04 5.65
C LEU A 1035 -34.63 4.32 4.81
N THR A 1036 -35.00 4.16 3.54
CA THR A 1036 -35.28 5.27 2.63
C THR A 1036 -36.75 5.31 2.28
N LEU A 1037 -37.40 6.44 2.53
CA LEU A 1037 -38.77 6.72 2.13
C LEU A 1037 -38.78 7.71 0.96
N ARG A 1038 -39.46 7.36 -0.14
CA ARG A 1038 -39.54 8.19 -1.35
C ARG A 1038 -40.98 8.61 -1.71
N ASN A 1039 -41.14 9.77 -2.34
CA ASN A 1039 -42.31 10.15 -3.15
C ASN A 1039 -43.68 9.94 -2.47
N GLU A 1040 -43.84 10.36 -1.21
CA GLU A 1040 -45.09 10.20 -0.47
C GLU A 1040 -46.05 11.39 -0.67
N PRO A 1041 -47.20 11.19 -1.35
CA PRO A 1041 -48.17 12.25 -1.55
C PRO A 1041 -48.98 12.48 -0.26
N LEU A 1042 -49.29 13.74 0.04
CA LEU A 1042 -50.26 14.16 1.09
C LEU A 1042 -49.78 14.14 2.56
N ILE A 1043 -48.53 13.78 2.86
CA ILE A 1043 -48.03 13.80 4.24
C ILE A 1043 -47.59 15.22 4.62
N GLU A 1044 -48.35 15.87 5.49
CA GLU A 1044 -48.02 17.20 6.06
C GLU A 1044 -47.15 17.10 7.33
N ASN A 1045 -47.28 16.00 8.08
CA ASN A 1045 -46.57 15.74 9.34
C ASN A 1045 -46.21 14.26 9.46
N PHE A 1046 -44.97 13.99 9.90
CA PHE A 1046 -44.42 12.65 10.08
C PHE A 1046 -45.06 11.81 11.19
N SER A 1047 -45.90 12.41 12.05
CA SER A 1047 -46.63 11.72 13.13
C SER A 1047 -47.47 10.54 12.64
N ARG A 1048 -47.97 10.62 11.39
CA ARG A 1048 -48.74 9.54 10.73
C ARG A 1048 -47.90 8.32 10.36
N LEU A 1049 -46.57 8.43 10.36
CA LEU A 1049 -45.64 7.34 10.03
C LEU A 1049 -44.94 6.76 11.27
N SER A 1050 -45.16 7.36 12.45
CA SER A 1050 -44.44 7.02 13.69
C SER A 1050 -44.56 5.54 14.07
N HIS A 1051 -45.75 4.96 13.90
CA HIS A 1051 -46.05 3.56 14.22
C HIS A 1051 -45.45 2.54 13.23
N LEU A 1052 -44.84 3.00 12.14
CA LEU A 1052 -44.20 2.14 11.13
C LEU A 1052 -42.70 1.99 11.37
N LEU A 1053 -42.04 2.96 11.99
CA LEU A 1053 -40.57 3.02 12.02
C LEU A 1053 -40.00 2.20 13.20
N PRO A 1054 -39.13 1.20 12.96
CA PRO A 1054 -38.52 0.43 14.03
C PRO A 1054 -37.44 1.25 14.76
N SER A 1055 -37.29 1.03 16.07
CA SER A 1055 -36.30 1.73 16.90
C SER A 1055 -34.84 1.35 16.62
N SER A 1056 -34.60 0.32 15.80
CA SER A 1056 -33.26 -0.11 15.35
C SER A 1056 -32.66 0.79 14.26
N LEU A 1057 -33.44 1.72 13.68
CA LEU A 1057 -32.96 2.56 12.58
C LEU A 1057 -31.81 3.47 13.01
N GLU A 1058 -30.71 3.39 12.28
CA GLU A 1058 -29.56 4.29 12.40
C GLU A 1058 -29.56 5.33 11.28
N VAL A 1059 -30.07 4.97 10.09
CA VAL A 1059 -30.13 5.83 8.91
C VAL A 1059 -31.58 5.98 8.44
N LEU A 1060 -32.04 7.22 8.33
CA LEU A 1060 -33.33 7.57 7.74
C LEU A 1060 -33.12 8.57 6.60
N LYS A 1061 -33.54 8.18 5.40
CA LYS A 1061 -33.52 9.01 4.20
C LYS A 1061 -34.95 9.35 3.77
N ILE A 1062 -35.23 10.62 3.56
CA ILE A 1062 -36.54 11.15 3.16
C ILE A 1062 -36.34 11.92 1.85
N ASP A 1063 -37.00 11.49 0.78
CA ASP A 1063 -36.78 12.03 -0.56
C ASP A 1063 -38.12 12.26 -1.28
N GLY A 1064 -38.35 13.46 -1.81
CA GLY A 1064 -39.53 13.77 -2.64
C GLY A 1064 -40.85 13.88 -1.86
N PHE A 1065 -40.84 14.43 -0.64
CA PHE A 1065 -42.06 14.68 0.13
C PHE A 1065 -42.59 16.10 -0.12
N ASP A 1066 -43.46 16.26 -1.12
CA ASP A 1066 -43.90 17.58 -1.62
C ASP A 1066 -44.68 18.43 -0.61
N LYS A 1067 -45.48 17.81 0.26
CA LYS A 1067 -46.35 18.51 1.23
C LYS A 1067 -45.85 18.51 2.67
N LEU A 1068 -44.69 17.92 2.94
CA LEU A 1068 -44.19 17.73 4.29
C LEU A 1068 -43.79 19.06 4.90
N GLU A 1069 -44.54 19.52 5.90
CA GLU A 1069 -44.27 20.80 6.56
C GLU A 1069 -43.38 20.66 7.80
N SER A 1070 -43.45 19.52 8.50
CA SER A 1070 -42.75 19.33 9.77
C SER A 1070 -42.37 17.89 10.05
N LEU A 1071 -41.12 17.70 10.48
CA LEU A 1071 -40.60 16.46 11.05
C LEU A 1071 -40.59 16.48 12.59
N SER A 1072 -41.12 17.54 13.22
CA SER A 1072 -40.98 17.74 14.67
C SER A 1072 -41.73 16.75 15.55
N VAL A 1073 -42.67 15.97 14.99
CA VAL A 1073 -43.47 14.99 15.73
C VAL A 1073 -43.44 13.67 14.96
N GLY A 1074 -43.26 12.55 15.67
CA GLY A 1074 -43.34 11.20 15.09
C GLY A 1074 -42.02 10.48 14.83
N LEU A 1075 -40.88 11.15 15.01
CA LEU A 1075 -39.55 10.52 14.98
C LEU A 1075 -38.95 10.33 16.39
N GLU A 1076 -39.59 10.87 17.43
CA GLU A 1076 -39.04 11.01 18.79
C GLU A 1076 -38.65 9.67 19.44
N HIS A 1077 -39.25 8.57 19.01
CA HIS A 1077 -38.95 7.22 19.51
C HIS A 1077 -37.71 6.58 18.87
N LEU A 1078 -37.15 7.17 17.82
CA LEU A 1078 -35.96 6.66 17.10
C LEU A 1078 -34.65 7.06 17.79
N THR A 1079 -34.43 6.51 18.98
CA THR A 1079 -33.25 6.81 19.82
C THR A 1079 -31.90 6.36 19.23
N SER A 1080 -31.93 5.39 18.31
CA SER A 1080 -30.74 4.87 17.61
C SER A 1080 -30.37 5.69 16.37
N LEU A 1081 -31.20 6.67 15.96
CA LEU A 1081 -30.98 7.41 14.72
C LEU A 1081 -29.71 8.26 14.81
N ARG A 1082 -28.83 8.10 13.82
CA ARG A 1082 -27.55 8.81 13.68
C ARG A 1082 -27.46 9.61 12.40
N HIS A 1083 -28.11 9.16 11.32
CA HIS A 1083 -28.05 9.80 10.01
C HIS A 1083 -29.44 10.18 9.54
N LEU A 1084 -29.67 11.47 9.30
CA LEU A 1084 -30.91 11.99 8.75
C LEU A 1084 -30.62 12.74 7.45
N LEU A 1085 -31.08 12.21 6.33
CA LEU A 1085 -30.88 12.83 5.03
C LEU A 1085 -32.24 13.18 4.41
N ILE A 1086 -32.39 14.42 3.99
CA ILE A 1086 -33.63 15.00 3.52
C ILE A 1086 -33.35 15.65 2.16
N TRP A 1087 -34.03 15.16 1.15
CA TRP A 1087 -33.90 15.64 -0.23
C TRP A 1087 -35.26 15.98 -0.81
N LYS A 1088 -35.33 17.05 -1.60
CA LYS A 1088 -36.52 17.40 -2.38
C LYS A 1088 -37.82 17.49 -1.56
N CYS A 1089 -37.75 18.14 -0.40
CA CYS A 1089 -38.90 18.44 0.45
C CYS A 1089 -39.16 19.96 0.48
N PRO A 1090 -39.93 20.52 -0.48
CA PRO A 1090 -40.01 21.96 -0.69
C PRO A 1090 -40.73 22.73 0.43
N GLU A 1091 -41.78 22.13 1.01
CA GLU A 1091 -42.63 22.74 2.03
C GLU A 1091 -42.11 22.58 3.47
N LEU A 1092 -40.96 21.93 3.66
CA LEU A 1092 -40.43 21.60 4.99
C LEU A 1092 -40.01 22.86 5.75
N LYS A 1093 -40.70 23.14 6.87
CA LYS A 1093 -40.50 24.32 7.74
C LYS A 1093 -39.73 23.97 9.01
N HIS A 1094 -39.88 22.75 9.54
CA HIS A 1094 -39.41 22.41 10.89
C HIS A 1094 -38.75 21.02 10.99
N LEU A 1095 -37.58 20.97 11.65
CA LEU A 1095 -36.82 19.77 12.00
C LEU A 1095 -37.16 19.22 13.41
N PRO A 1096 -36.85 17.94 13.71
CA PRO A 1096 -37.08 17.31 15.01
C PRO A 1096 -36.05 17.74 16.06
N LYS A 1097 -36.30 18.86 16.76
CA LYS A 1097 -35.38 19.42 17.76
C LYS A 1097 -34.91 18.44 18.84
N THR A 1098 -35.72 17.43 19.16
CA THR A 1098 -35.43 16.40 20.15
C THR A 1098 -34.38 15.38 19.69
N LEU A 1099 -34.24 15.17 18.38
CA LEU A 1099 -33.31 14.19 17.79
C LEU A 1099 -32.06 14.82 17.20
N LEU A 1100 -32.10 16.12 16.86
CA LEU A 1100 -30.92 16.84 16.34
C LEU A 1100 -29.67 16.66 17.23
N PRO A 1101 -29.77 16.66 18.59
CA PRO A 1101 -28.63 16.41 19.48
C PRO A 1101 -27.93 15.06 19.34
N SER A 1102 -28.63 14.03 18.85
CA SER A 1102 -28.11 12.67 18.74
C SER A 1102 -27.63 12.30 17.33
N LEU A 1103 -27.76 13.20 16.36
CA LEU A 1103 -27.34 12.96 14.98
C LEU A 1103 -25.82 13.12 14.80
N LEU A 1104 -25.25 12.23 13.99
CA LEU A 1104 -23.90 12.30 13.44
C LEU A 1104 -23.87 12.99 12.08
N GLU A 1105 -24.95 12.86 11.30
CA GLU A 1105 -25.10 13.45 9.97
C GLU A 1105 -26.50 14.07 9.79
N LEU A 1106 -26.52 15.29 9.24
CA LEU A 1106 -27.72 15.95 8.72
C LEU A 1106 -27.46 16.50 7.32
N CYS A 1107 -28.04 15.87 6.31
CA CYS A 1107 -27.97 16.35 4.93
C CYS A 1107 -29.34 16.89 4.50
N ILE A 1108 -29.37 18.13 4.01
CA ILE A 1108 -30.56 18.82 3.51
C ILE A 1108 -30.22 19.43 2.15
N SER A 1109 -30.84 18.90 1.10
CA SER A 1109 -30.72 19.45 -0.26
C SER A 1109 -32.09 19.61 -0.90
N GLU A 1110 -32.24 20.60 -1.78
CA GLU A 1110 -33.47 20.90 -2.51
C GLU A 1110 -34.67 21.18 -1.57
N CYS A 1111 -34.39 21.75 -0.38
CA CYS A 1111 -35.38 22.15 0.64
C CYS A 1111 -35.33 23.68 0.88
N PRO A 1112 -35.90 24.51 -0.02
CA PRO A 1112 -35.73 25.96 -0.03
C PRO A 1112 -36.24 26.69 1.22
N ILE A 1113 -37.37 26.28 1.82
CA ILE A 1113 -37.94 26.97 2.99
C ILE A 1113 -37.06 26.77 4.22
N LEU A 1114 -36.64 25.53 4.48
CA LEU A 1114 -35.76 25.20 5.60
C LEU A 1114 -34.40 25.86 5.46
N THR A 1115 -33.85 25.85 4.24
CA THR A 1115 -32.57 26.49 3.90
C THR A 1115 -32.59 28.00 4.18
N ARG A 1116 -33.66 28.73 3.78
CA ARG A 1116 -33.81 30.17 4.08
C ARG A 1116 -33.91 30.46 5.57
N ARG A 1117 -34.37 29.49 6.38
CA ARG A 1117 -34.49 29.59 7.84
C ARG A 1117 -33.28 28.98 8.57
N GLY A 1118 -32.22 28.59 7.86
CA GLY A 1118 -31.08 27.84 8.41
C GLY A 1118 -30.40 28.51 9.62
N SER A 1119 -30.37 29.85 9.68
CA SER A 1119 -29.82 30.59 10.83
C SER A 1119 -30.54 30.30 12.16
N HIS A 1120 -31.85 30.01 12.13
CA HIS A 1120 -32.63 29.69 13.33
C HIS A 1120 -32.36 28.28 13.87
N TYR A 1121 -31.95 27.35 13.01
CA TYR A 1121 -31.64 25.98 13.39
C TYR A 1121 -30.15 25.78 13.68
N TRP A 1122 -29.27 26.69 13.24
CA TRP A 1122 -27.82 26.61 13.45
C TRP A 1122 -27.40 26.30 14.89
N PRO A 1123 -27.96 26.92 15.96
CA PRO A 1123 -27.61 26.56 17.33
C PRO A 1123 -27.94 25.10 17.70
N PHE A 1124 -28.95 24.53 17.04
CA PHE A 1124 -29.44 23.18 17.27
C PHE A 1124 -28.85 22.14 16.33
N ILE A 1125 -28.11 22.54 15.29
CA ILE A 1125 -27.47 21.59 14.37
C ILE A 1125 -25.95 21.74 14.33
N SER A 1126 -25.37 22.90 14.67
CA SER A 1126 -23.92 23.19 14.59
C SER A 1126 -23.00 22.24 15.37
N HIS A 1127 -23.54 21.45 16.30
CA HIS A 1127 -22.78 20.43 17.02
C HIS A 1127 -22.75 19.07 16.29
N ILE A 1128 -23.61 18.86 15.29
CA ILE A 1128 -23.66 17.66 14.45
C ILE A 1128 -22.35 17.60 13.65
N PRO A 1129 -21.61 16.47 13.71
CA PRO A 1129 -20.31 16.31 13.05
C PRO A 1129 -20.30 16.55 11.53
N ASP A 1130 -21.30 16.06 10.81
CA ASP A 1130 -21.45 16.30 9.37
C ASP A 1130 -22.79 16.96 9.05
N ILE A 1131 -22.73 18.17 8.49
CA ILE A 1131 -23.91 18.97 8.16
C ILE A 1131 -23.72 19.53 6.76
N TYR A 1132 -24.57 19.09 5.84
CA TYR A 1132 -24.71 19.71 4.55
C TYR A 1132 -26.09 20.34 4.46
N VAL A 1133 -26.15 21.66 4.35
CA VAL A 1133 -27.37 22.40 4.02
C VAL A 1133 -27.08 23.21 2.77
N GLU A 1134 -27.70 22.83 1.66
CA GLU A 1134 -27.52 23.48 0.37
C GLU A 1134 -27.68 25.01 0.49
N GLY A 1135 -26.75 25.80 -0.05
CA GLY A 1135 -26.84 27.27 -0.02
C GLY A 1135 -26.40 27.95 1.29
N TYR A 1136 -26.02 27.21 2.34
CA TYR A 1136 -25.48 27.80 3.58
C TYR A 1136 -23.94 27.82 3.56
N LYS A 1137 -23.34 29.00 3.45
CA LYS A 1137 -21.89 29.21 3.66
C LYS A 1137 -21.70 29.65 5.11
N GLY A 1138 -21.34 28.72 5.98
CA GLY A 1138 -21.00 29.04 7.37
C GLY A 1138 -19.85 30.05 7.39
N THR A 1139 -20.06 31.20 8.02
CA THR A 1139 -19.05 32.24 8.28
C THR A 1139 -18.21 31.93 9.49
#